data_AF-A0A928PAI4-F1
#
_entry.id   AF-A0A928PAI4-F1
#
_cell.length_a   1.000
_cell.length_b   1.000
_cell.length_c   1.000
_cell.angle_alpha   90.00
_cell.angle_beta   90.00
_cell.angle_gamma   90.00
#
_symmetry.space_group_name_H-M   'P 1'
#
loop_
_entity.id
_entity.type
_entity.pdbx_description
1 polymer ?
#
loop_
_entity_poly.entity_id
_entity_poly.type
_entity_poly.pdbx_seq_one_letter_code
_entity_poly.pdbx_strand_id
1 'polypeptide(L)'
;MKKTKILSLLLVAVLLAGGCTSVNTPEPLPDENAISSSVDVSSYTKWLADRLNAKADGNEVTLDDHTVTLAVGDNVMGVDTAGIRNEGYIIRSENDSTVIVAKTETGADKAVHKFANEYEKTGSASVNVFEGLKIGRILLGGTDIKNYKILLPKAPEGDDSFAASATPAMDTAANELSKYIGFSVGHALPVEYVVGLHTMTDDEIKAQYGNAIVLLSDPTAKSASRLDSETGEMGTEDHRLTVSDGIMRIVGGNQRGCLYGVYDFLENHVGWRFLGKDMDYIYDATELDINDIDEYFSPSFEYRGSDFSSVMNEETFVKVKYNSFNSFPYAQSAKYGYGFGSTLYHGHSFYGLVPQGMTGSHPQEQPCLSDKEVLAGVIGNMCKLLEERMGPPWNAKIGYDHLQIACSMNDNFNYCKCPDCMSEMRRTSFSNLYFNFVNEAAKVIGEKFPGVLVNTVAYQYARTVPEEVVLEPNVSVYYCAQGCNQHSLCDGLCANYPITSFKGENVSEKKNLDAWAKVCDNVYLWHYTTSFISALSPCPNVYELYDDITYCASIGLMGFYSDGDHDHNFENLKAYLIHKLTYNANVTREEFFAMIDEYITIVYGEDSAPYIREYLDMHQQSGEAIDGCFTNNYHYPFDMMDKDYFIENYDTMKELFENALRFAKDTKTEHNIEKLRLHVDFMGLSATYERDYVNGSEESRKMYEDAYKKFVDTTQKYQCEIEIGQADTWPTGYELDCHPMLKFFSGFTTISKENRA
;
A
#
# COMPACT_ATOMS: atom_id res chain seq x y z
N MET A 1 69.57 -13.99 33.42
CA MET A 1 68.58 -14.51 34.39
C MET A 1 67.43 -15.22 33.65
N LYS A 2 66.54 -15.92 34.39
CA LYS A 2 65.20 -16.49 34.10
C LYS A 2 64.50 -15.98 32.80
N LYS A 3 64.05 -16.83 31.84
CA LYS A 3 62.83 -17.71 31.77
C LYS A 3 61.49 -16.92 31.64
N THR A 4 60.43 -17.25 30.87
CA THR A 4 60.01 -18.25 29.81
C THR A 4 58.66 -17.72 29.20
N LYS A 5 57.95 -18.20 28.15
CA LYS A 5 57.90 -19.35 27.17
C LYS A 5 57.30 -18.76 25.83
N ILE A 6 57.06 -19.34 24.62
CA ILE A 6 56.75 -20.65 23.95
C ILE A 6 55.27 -21.12 24.13
N LEU A 7 54.43 -21.54 23.14
CA LEU A 7 54.53 -22.06 21.73
C LEU A 7 53.83 -21.12 20.69
N SER A 8 53.93 -21.16 19.33
CA SER A 8 54.24 -22.16 18.25
C SER A 8 53.01 -22.99 17.76
N LEU A 9 52.73 -23.33 16.47
CA LEU A 9 53.36 -23.34 15.11
C LEU A 9 52.32 -22.87 14.02
N LEU A 10 52.59 -22.44 12.76
CA LEU A 10 53.13 -23.07 11.51
C LEU A 10 52.37 -24.35 11.00
N LEU A 11 52.15 -24.64 9.70
CA LEU A 11 52.18 -23.93 8.37
C LEU A 11 51.62 -24.88 7.23
N VAL A 12 51.61 -24.46 5.93
CA VAL A 12 51.31 -25.24 4.66
C VAL A 12 49.79 -25.42 4.36
N ALA A 13 49.13 -24.95 3.27
CA ALA A 13 49.31 -24.90 1.79
C ALA A 13 48.69 -26.15 1.05
N VAL A 14 48.29 -26.19 -0.24
CA VAL A 14 48.70 -25.54 -1.52
C VAL A 14 47.49 -25.32 -2.48
N LEU A 15 47.66 -24.58 -3.60
CA LEU A 15 46.65 -24.27 -4.64
C LEU A 15 46.89 -24.97 -6.02
N LEU A 16 45.78 -25.16 -6.76
CA LEU A 16 45.60 -25.09 -8.24
C LEU A 16 46.00 -26.22 -9.23
N ALA A 17 44.97 -26.60 -10.02
CA ALA A 17 44.91 -26.72 -11.50
C ALA A 17 45.38 -27.99 -12.26
N GLY A 18 44.52 -28.39 -13.22
CA GLY A 18 44.72 -29.45 -14.23
C GLY A 18 43.36 -30.03 -14.68
N GLY A 19 43.13 -30.28 -15.98
CA GLY A 19 41.80 -30.68 -16.51
C GLY A 19 41.83 -31.70 -17.65
N CYS A 20 40.69 -31.79 -18.36
CA CYS A 20 40.36 -32.66 -19.50
C CYS A 20 39.79 -34.07 -19.21
N THR A 21 38.47 -34.19 -19.42
CA THR A 21 37.76 -35.32 -20.07
C THR A 21 38.06 -36.77 -19.66
N SER A 22 37.13 -37.41 -18.94
CA SER A 22 36.90 -38.86 -19.03
C SER A 22 35.41 -39.22 -18.84
N VAL A 23 34.95 -40.19 -19.64
CA VAL A 23 33.61 -40.78 -19.74
C VAL A 23 32.92 -41.00 -18.38
N ASN A 24 31.66 -40.57 -18.25
CA ASN A 24 30.77 -41.00 -17.16
C ASN A 24 30.41 -42.49 -17.32
N THR A 25 30.90 -43.34 -16.42
CA THR A 25 30.24 -44.60 -16.08
C THR A 25 29.24 -44.33 -14.95
N PRO A 26 28.01 -44.90 -14.98
CA PRO A 26 27.04 -44.68 -13.91
C PRO A 26 27.47 -45.40 -12.63
N GLU A 27 27.50 -44.67 -11.51
CA GLU A 27 27.53 -45.29 -10.18
C GLU A 27 26.11 -45.78 -9.79
N PRO A 28 25.99 -46.71 -8.81
CA PRO A 28 24.72 -47.38 -8.52
C PRO A 28 23.65 -46.47 -7.93
N LEU A 29 22.38 -46.86 -8.10
CA LEU A 29 21.25 -46.27 -7.40
C LEU A 29 21.46 -46.33 -5.86
N PRO A 30 21.18 -45.26 -5.11
CA PRO A 30 21.10 -45.30 -3.65
C PRO A 30 19.98 -46.22 -3.16
N ASP A 31 20.10 -46.66 -1.91
CA ASP A 31 19.17 -47.58 -1.25
C ASP A 31 17.79 -46.93 -1.00
N GLU A 32 16.69 -47.63 -1.28
CA GLU A 32 15.31 -47.09 -1.31
C GLU A 32 14.73 -46.72 0.08
N ASN A 33 15.55 -46.66 1.14
CA ASN A 33 15.10 -46.45 2.53
C ASN A 33 15.84 -45.31 3.27
N ALA A 34 16.51 -44.41 2.55
CA ALA A 34 17.13 -43.23 3.14
C ALA A 34 16.13 -42.05 3.23
N ILE A 35 15.37 -41.95 4.34
CA ILE A 35 14.47 -40.82 4.60
C ILE A 35 15.30 -39.53 4.70
N SER A 36 15.12 -38.63 3.73
CA SER A 36 15.89 -37.38 3.63
C SER A 36 15.24 -36.27 4.45
N SER A 37 15.90 -35.88 5.55
CA SER A 37 15.73 -34.60 6.25
C SER A 37 14.29 -34.05 6.33
N SER A 38 13.46 -34.62 7.20
CA SER A 38 12.19 -33.99 7.60
C SER A 38 12.45 -32.60 8.21
N VAL A 39 11.67 -31.61 7.81
CA VAL A 39 11.59 -30.31 8.51
C VAL A 39 11.10 -30.53 9.95
N ASP A 40 11.53 -29.68 10.88
CA ASP A 40 11.01 -29.71 12.25
C ASP A 40 9.59 -29.14 12.28
N VAL A 41 8.60 -30.00 12.52
CA VAL A 41 7.18 -29.63 12.57
C VAL A 41 6.65 -29.45 13.99
N SER A 42 7.52 -29.47 15.01
CA SER A 42 7.12 -29.46 16.42
C SER A 42 6.45 -28.17 16.88
N SER A 43 6.64 -27.06 16.16
CA SER A 43 5.90 -25.81 16.34
C SER A 43 4.41 -25.97 15.97
N TYR A 44 4.11 -26.56 14.80
CA TYR A 44 2.75 -26.72 14.29
C TYR A 44 1.97 -27.79 15.05
N THR A 45 2.62 -28.91 15.42
CA THR A 45 1.99 -29.93 16.27
C THR A 45 1.73 -29.40 17.68
N LYS A 46 2.64 -28.59 18.24
CA LYS A 46 2.39 -27.89 19.50
C LYS A 46 1.22 -26.90 19.38
N TRP A 47 1.20 -26.04 18.37
CA TRP A 47 0.07 -25.11 18.16
C TRP A 47 -1.25 -25.89 18.09
N LEU A 48 -1.30 -26.98 17.32
CA LEU A 48 -2.49 -27.82 17.18
C LEU A 48 -2.91 -28.48 18.51
N ALA A 49 -1.94 -28.95 19.29
CA ALA A 49 -2.21 -29.54 20.60
C ALA A 49 -2.70 -28.49 21.62
N ASP A 50 -2.08 -27.32 21.69
CA ASP A 50 -2.50 -26.23 22.56
C ASP A 50 -3.90 -25.71 22.14
N ARG A 51 -4.15 -25.56 20.83
CA ARG A 51 -5.43 -25.11 20.22
C ARG A 51 -6.60 -26.07 20.48
N LEU A 52 -6.34 -27.38 20.55
CA LEU A 52 -7.35 -28.43 20.78
C LEU A 52 -7.32 -29.03 22.20
N ASN A 53 -6.56 -28.46 23.14
CA ASN A 53 -6.37 -28.97 24.50
C ASN A 53 -5.93 -30.46 24.55
N ALA A 54 -5.05 -30.83 23.62
CA ALA A 54 -4.55 -32.18 23.39
C ALA A 54 -3.07 -32.31 23.83
N LYS A 55 -2.33 -33.29 23.30
CA LYS A 55 -0.89 -33.45 23.55
C LYS A 55 -0.13 -33.67 22.26
N ALA A 56 0.96 -32.93 22.07
CA ALA A 56 1.94 -33.18 21.02
C ALA A 56 3.12 -34.02 21.55
N ASP A 57 3.65 -34.91 20.71
CA ASP A 57 4.98 -35.52 20.86
C ASP A 57 5.66 -35.54 19.49
N GLY A 58 6.72 -34.75 19.34
CA GLY A 58 7.40 -34.57 18.05
C GLY A 58 6.46 -34.13 16.92
N ASN A 59 6.22 -35.04 15.97
CA ASN A 59 5.39 -34.84 14.80
C ASN A 59 3.97 -35.43 14.92
N GLU A 60 3.55 -35.88 16.10
CA GLU A 60 2.21 -36.41 16.38
C GLU A 60 1.44 -35.56 17.39
N VAL A 61 0.11 -35.49 17.22
CA VAL A 61 -0.84 -34.94 18.19
C VAL A 61 -1.89 -36.00 18.51
N THR A 62 -2.06 -36.30 19.80
CA THR A 62 -3.03 -37.29 20.28
C THR A 62 -4.26 -36.61 20.84
N LEU A 63 -5.36 -36.71 20.11
CA LEU A 63 -6.74 -36.51 20.58
C LEU A 63 -7.18 -37.78 21.34
N ASP A 64 -8.27 -37.73 22.11
CA ASP A 64 -8.64 -38.74 23.12
C ASP A 64 -8.46 -40.22 22.69
N ASP A 65 -8.95 -40.57 21.49
CA ASP A 65 -8.79 -41.88 20.85
C ASP A 65 -8.28 -41.82 19.39
N HIS A 66 -7.77 -40.67 18.92
CA HIS A 66 -7.39 -40.44 17.52
C HIS A 66 -6.03 -39.73 17.38
N THR A 67 -5.14 -40.24 16.52
CA THR A 67 -3.80 -39.67 16.30
C THR A 67 -3.71 -38.85 15.01
N VAL A 68 -3.14 -37.65 15.09
CA VAL A 68 -2.85 -36.78 13.93
C VAL A 68 -1.34 -36.70 13.74
N THR A 69 -0.82 -37.20 12.62
CA THR A 69 0.62 -37.20 12.29
C THR A 69 0.91 -36.19 11.18
N LEU A 70 1.90 -35.32 11.38
CA LEU A 70 2.29 -34.25 10.45
C LEU A 70 3.66 -34.53 9.80
N ALA A 71 3.82 -34.17 8.52
CA ALA A 71 5.11 -34.07 7.84
C ALA A 71 5.13 -32.97 6.77
N VAL A 72 6.35 -32.55 6.41
CA VAL A 72 6.62 -31.54 5.38
C VAL A 72 7.69 -32.05 4.41
N GLY A 73 7.45 -31.87 3.11
CA GLY A 73 8.40 -32.15 2.02
C GLY A 73 7.81 -33.01 0.90
N ASP A 74 8.60 -33.21 -0.16
CA ASP A 74 8.25 -34.07 -1.29
C ASP A 74 8.42 -35.56 -0.92
N ASN A 75 7.43 -36.40 -1.26
CA ASN A 75 7.44 -37.86 -1.10
C ASN A 75 7.56 -38.38 0.35
N VAL A 76 7.19 -37.56 1.34
CA VAL A 76 7.16 -37.95 2.76
C VAL A 76 5.88 -38.73 3.11
N MET A 77 5.97 -39.66 4.07
CA MET A 77 4.87 -40.55 4.50
C MET A 77 4.14 -41.30 3.36
N GLY A 78 4.80 -41.52 2.21
CA GLY A 78 4.20 -42.17 1.05
C GLY A 78 3.27 -41.28 0.21
N VAL A 79 3.33 -39.96 0.42
CA VAL A 79 2.53 -38.96 -0.29
C VAL A 79 3.43 -38.10 -1.18
N ASP A 80 3.22 -38.16 -2.50
CA ASP A 80 3.92 -37.28 -3.44
C ASP A 80 3.28 -35.88 -3.45
N THR A 81 4.09 -34.86 -3.15
CA THR A 81 3.73 -33.45 -3.20
C THR A 81 4.54 -32.67 -4.23
N ALA A 82 5.35 -33.36 -5.06
CA ALA A 82 6.22 -32.73 -6.06
C ALA A 82 5.45 -31.82 -7.04
N GLY A 83 4.24 -32.23 -7.44
CA GLY A 83 3.34 -31.44 -8.30
C GLY A 83 2.44 -30.42 -7.59
N ILE A 84 2.55 -30.27 -6.26
CA ILE A 84 1.82 -29.30 -5.45
C ILE A 84 2.63 -27.99 -5.35
N ARG A 85 1.97 -26.87 -5.02
CA ARG A 85 2.63 -25.56 -4.76
C ARG A 85 3.07 -25.46 -3.29
N ASN A 86 3.91 -24.49 -2.95
CA ASN A 86 4.59 -24.45 -1.64
C ASN A 86 3.62 -24.40 -0.45
N GLU A 87 2.55 -23.61 -0.59
CA GLU A 87 1.49 -23.46 0.41
C GLU A 87 0.44 -24.58 0.39
N GLY A 88 0.55 -25.54 -0.55
CA GLY A 88 -0.40 -26.63 -0.71
C GLY A 88 -0.11 -27.83 0.19
N TYR A 89 -1.16 -28.57 0.52
CA TYR A 89 -1.14 -29.66 1.50
C TYR A 89 -2.25 -30.69 1.25
N ILE A 90 -2.13 -31.83 1.91
CA ILE A 90 -3.10 -32.91 1.94
C ILE A 90 -3.40 -33.27 3.40
N ILE A 91 -4.68 -33.34 3.73
CA ILE A 91 -5.19 -33.94 4.97
C ILE A 91 -5.93 -35.22 4.55
N ARG A 92 -5.62 -36.36 5.16
CA ARG A 92 -6.31 -37.63 4.90
C ARG A 92 -6.56 -38.38 6.20
N SER A 93 -7.81 -38.77 6.45
CA SER A 93 -8.21 -39.54 7.63
C SER A 93 -8.67 -40.95 7.27
N GLU A 94 -8.15 -41.95 7.97
CA GLU A 94 -8.54 -43.35 7.81
C GLU A 94 -8.66 -44.05 9.17
N ASN A 95 -9.88 -44.31 9.61
CA ASN A 95 -10.18 -44.87 10.94
C ASN A 95 -9.66 -43.91 12.03
N ASP A 96 -8.96 -44.43 13.04
CA ASP A 96 -8.51 -43.75 14.25
C ASP A 96 -7.24 -42.88 14.04
N SER A 97 -6.92 -42.54 12.78
CA SER A 97 -5.77 -41.68 12.44
C SER A 97 -6.01 -40.70 11.30
N THR A 98 -5.29 -39.58 11.36
CA THR A 98 -5.21 -38.54 10.30
C THR A 98 -3.75 -38.28 9.97
N VAL A 99 -3.43 -38.27 8.67
CA VAL A 99 -2.11 -37.89 8.17
C VAL A 99 -2.24 -36.53 7.49
N ILE A 100 -1.38 -35.59 7.90
CA ILE A 100 -1.22 -34.29 7.27
C ILE A 100 0.15 -34.25 6.58
N VAL A 101 0.17 -33.96 5.27
CA VAL A 101 1.40 -33.77 4.51
C VAL A 101 1.33 -32.46 3.73
N ALA A 102 2.27 -31.56 3.99
CA ALA A 102 2.41 -30.28 3.29
C ALA A 102 3.69 -30.20 2.47
N LYS A 103 3.74 -29.34 1.44
CA LYS A 103 4.97 -29.15 0.66
C LYS A 103 6.02 -28.33 1.40
N THR A 104 5.62 -27.21 2.02
CA THR A 104 6.49 -26.41 2.91
C THR A 104 5.81 -26.13 4.25
N GLU A 105 6.56 -25.51 5.16
CA GLU A 105 6.08 -24.96 6.44
C GLU A 105 4.82 -24.10 6.29
N THR A 106 4.71 -23.30 5.22
CA THR A 106 3.53 -22.48 4.92
C THR A 106 2.28 -23.31 4.64
N GLY A 107 2.44 -24.49 4.03
CA GLY A 107 1.35 -25.44 3.86
C GLY A 107 1.03 -26.20 5.16
N ALA A 108 2.02 -26.45 6.01
CA ALA A 108 1.82 -27.14 7.29
C ALA A 108 1.02 -26.29 8.27
N ASP A 109 1.35 -25.00 8.38
CA ASP A 109 0.65 -24.00 9.17
C ASP A 109 -0.85 -23.96 8.80
N LYS A 110 -1.15 -23.80 7.50
CA LYS A 110 -2.52 -23.85 6.97
C LYS A 110 -3.22 -25.18 7.23
N ALA A 111 -2.52 -26.30 7.07
CA ALA A 111 -3.11 -27.61 7.23
C ALA A 111 -3.53 -27.90 8.68
N VAL A 112 -2.72 -27.48 9.68
CA VAL A 112 -3.11 -27.65 11.09
C VAL A 112 -4.25 -26.71 11.50
N HIS A 113 -4.25 -25.47 11.01
CA HIS A 113 -5.38 -24.54 11.20
C HIS A 113 -6.67 -25.10 10.58
N LYS A 114 -6.62 -25.56 9.32
CA LYS A 114 -7.77 -26.16 8.64
C LYS A 114 -8.28 -27.40 9.37
N PHE A 115 -7.39 -28.29 9.82
CA PHE A 115 -7.78 -29.46 10.60
C PHE A 115 -8.45 -29.07 11.94
N ALA A 116 -7.86 -28.14 12.69
CA ALA A 116 -8.42 -27.68 13.97
C ALA A 116 -9.83 -27.08 13.80
N ASN A 117 -10.00 -26.22 12.79
CA ASN A 117 -11.26 -25.53 12.55
C ASN A 117 -12.37 -26.51 12.11
N GLU A 118 -12.08 -27.49 11.25
CA GLU A 118 -13.05 -28.55 10.91
C GLU A 118 -13.34 -29.49 12.09
N TYR A 119 -12.33 -29.83 12.89
CA TYR A 119 -12.51 -30.66 14.10
C TYR A 119 -13.44 -29.98 15.12
N GLU A 120 -13.26 -28.68 15.39
CA GLU A 120 -14.16 -27.93 16.27
C GLU A 120 -15.57 -27.75 15.68
N LYS A 121 -15.70 -27.53 14.37
CA LYS A 121 -17.00 -27.38 13.69
C LYS A 121 -17.83 -28.67 13.70
N THR A 122 -17.17 -29.84 13.65
CA THR A 122 -17.85 -31.14 13.43
C THR A 122 -17.80 -32.11 14.62
N GLY A 123 -16.85 -31.93 15.54
CA GLY A 123 -16.51 -32.94 16.55
C GLY A 123 -15.92 -34.22 15.97
N SER A 124 -15.39 -34.19 14.73
CA SER A 124 -14.87 -35.37 14.04
C SER A 124 -13.47 -35.13 13.48
N ALA A 125 -12.56 -36.06 13.75
CA ALA A 125 -11.22 -36.06 13.17
C ALA A 125 -11.18 -36.60 11.71
N SER A 126 -12.32 -36.95 11.11
CA SER A 126 -12.44 -37.46 9.74
C SER A 126 -12.44 -36.36 8.68
N VAL A 127 -11.30 -35.69 8.52
CA VAL A 127 -11.11 -34.54 7.61
C VAL A 127 -10.30 -34.97 6.38
N ASN A 128 -10.82 -34.72 5.17
CA ASN A 128 -10.10 -35.04 3.92
C ASN A 128 -10.06 -33.79 3.02
N VAL A 129 -8.85 -33.28 2.74
CA VAL A 129 -8.61 -32.01 2.02
C VAL A 129 -7.39 -32.17 1.10
N PHE A 130 -7.41 -31.50 -0.06
CA PHE A 130 -6.28 -31.39 -0.98
C PHE A 130 -6.23 -29.96 -1.54
N GLU A 131 -5.13 -29.22 -1.31
CA GLU A 131 -4.86 -27.92 -1.93
C GLU A 131 -3.70 -28.02 -2.94
N GLY A 132 -3.94 -27.61 -4.19
CA GLY A 132 -3.05 -27.86 -5.34
C GLY A 132 -2.65 -26.59 -6.12
N LEU A 133 -2.66 -26.68 -7.46
CA LEU A 133 -2.64 -25.50 -8.34
C LEU A 133 -3.90 -24.66 -8.10
N LYS A 134 -3.77 -23.32 -8.06
CA LYS A 134 -4.97 -22.45 -8.05
C LYS A 134 -5.71 -22.53 -9.38
N ILE A 135 -5.00 -22.47 -10.51
CA ILE A 135 -5.63 -22.52 -11.83
C ILE A 135 -5.20 -23.79 -12.58
N GLY A 136 -6.17 -24.65 -12.91
CA GLY A 136 -5.90 -25.91 -13.61
C GLY A 136 -5.37 -25.69 -15.03
N ARG A 137 -6.08 -24.85 -15.80
CA ARG A 137 -5.62 -24.31 -17.09
C ARG A 137 -6.23 -22.93 -17.38
N ILE A 138 -5.55 -22.16 -18.21
CA ILE A 138 -6.06 -20.93 -18.80
C ILE A 138 -6.10 -21.16 -20.31
N LEU A 139 -7.27 -21.04 -20.92
CA LEU A 139 -7.43 -20.89 -22.35
C LEU A 139 -7.39 -19.39 -22.66
N LEU A 140 -6.50 -19.01 -23.57
CA LEU A 140 -6.38 -17.66 -24.13
C LEU A 140 -6.62 -17.81 -25.63
N GLY A 141 -7.54 -17.03 -26.22
CA GLY A 141 -7.89 -17.18 -27.64
C GLY A 141 -8.24 -18.63 -28.03
N GLY A 142 -8.96 -19.35 -27.16
CA GLY A 142 -9.33 -20.75 -27.31
C GLY A 142 -8.18 -21.78 -27.21
N THR A 143 -6.96 -21.37 -26.82
CA THR A 143 -5.78 -22.24 -26.72
C THR A 143 -5.15 -22.18 -25.34
N ASP A 144 -4.70 -23.32 -24.78
CA ASP A 144 -4.02 -23.36 -23.49
C ASP A 144 -2.77 -22.44 -23.49
N ILE A 145 -2.71 -21.51 -22.53
CA ILE A 145 -1.68 -20.48 -22.40
C ILE A 145 -0.25 -21.06 -22.34
N LYS A 146 -0.10 -22.33 -21.96
CA LYS A 146 1.19 -23.06 -21.96
C LYS A 146 1.81 -23.24 -23.36
N ASN A 147 1.07 -22.91 -24.42
CA ASN A 147 1.55 -22.90 -25.81
C ASN A 147 1.91 -21.49 -26.32
N TYR A 148 1.82 -20.46 -25.47
CA TYR A 148 2.15 -19.08 -25.80
C TYR A 148 3.61 -18.74 -25.48
N LYS A 149 4.09 -17.67 -26.12
CA LYS A 149 5.32 -16.94 -25.81
C LYS A 149 5.02 -15.45 -25.65
N ILE A 150 5.87 -14.73 -24.93
CA ILE A 150 5.82 -13.27 -24.84
C ILE A 150 6.81 -12.70 -25.86
N LEU A 151 6.34 -11.80 -26.73
CA LEU A 151 7.12 -11.12 -27.77
C LEU A 151 7.36 -9.66 -27.39
N LEU A 152 8.61 -9.25 -27.47
CA LEU A 152 9.08 -7.89 -27.22
C LEU A 152 9.76 -7.31 -28.48
N PRO A 153 9.60 -6.01 -28.79
CA PRO A 153 10.24 -5.38 -29.93
C PRO A 153 11.76 -5.26 -29.72
N LYS A 154 12.53 -5.36 -30.81
CA LYS A 154 13.99 -5.23 -30.82
C LYS A 154 14.44 -4.29 -31.92
N ALA A 155 15.23 -3.28 -31.55
CA ALA A 155 15.80 -2.35 -32.51
C ALA A 155 16.68 -3.07 -33.56
N PRO A 156 16.55 -2.73 -34.86
CA PRO A 156 17.60 -2.89 -35.85
C PRO A 156 18.92 -2.23 -35.41
N GLU A 157 20.06 -2.68 -35.96
CA GLU A 157 21.34 -2.00 -35.73
C GLU A 157 21.31 -0.57 -36.32
N GLY A 158 21.29 0.45 -35.45
CA GLY A 158 21.27 1.86 -35.84
C GLY A 158 19.88 2.52 -35.93
N ASP A 159 18.84 1.88 -35.38
CA ASP A 159 17.50 2.47 -35.24
C ASP A 159 17.20 2.75 -33.75
N ASP A 160 17.35 4.02 -33.36
CA ASP A 160 17.11 4.50 -31.99
C ASP A 160 15.63 4.89 -31.74
N SER A 161 14.69 4.51 -32.62
CA SER A 161 13.29 4.91 -32.49
C SER A 161 12.57 4.16 -31.35
N PHE A 162 11.75 4.89 -30.58
CA PHE A 162 11.19 4.41 -29.31
C PHE A 162 10.31 3.15 -29.47
N ALA A 163 9.51 3.06 -30.54
CA ALA A 163 8.68 1.88 -30.82
C ALA A 163 9.48 0.69 -31.39
N ALA A 164 10.72 0.88 -31.82
CA ALA A 164 11.55 -0.20 -32.37
C ALA A 164 12.15 -1.12 -31.29
N SER A 165 12.31 -0.65 -30.05
CA SER A 165 12.90 -1.42 -28.94
C SER A 165 11.95 -1.58 -27.77
N ALA A 166 12.07 -2.68 -27.04
CA ALA A 166 11.51 -2.79 -25.71
C ALA A 166 12.16 -1.75 -24.77
N THR A 167 11.35 -1.20 -23.87
CA THR A 167 11.84 -0.41 -22.73
C THR A 167 12.08 -1.32 -21.53
N PRO A 168 12.94 -0.95 -20.56
CA PRO A 168 13.14 -1.79 -19.37
C PRO A 168 11.88 -1.95 -18.48
N ALA A 169 10.85 -1.11 -18.69
CA ALA A 169 9.52 -1.29 -18.11
C ALA A 169 8.71 -2.38 -18.84
N MET A 170 8.84 -2.51 -20.16
CA MET A 170 8.29 -3.62 -20.93
C MET A 170 8.99 -4.95 -20.62
N ASP A 171 10.30 -4.93 -20.45
CA ASP A 171 11.06 -6.10 -19.99
C ASP A 171 10.56 -6.56 -18.62
N THR A 172 10.34 -5.62 -17.69
CA THR A 172 9.76 -5.92 -16.37
C THR A 172 8.33 -6.46 -16.48
N ALA A 173 7.49 -5.87 -17.34
CA ALA A 173 6.14 -6.35 -17.60
C ALA A 173 6.10 -7.80 -18.14
N ALA A 174 6.97 -8.14 -19.09
CA ALA A 174 7.07 -9.50 -19.63
C ALA A 174 7.52 -10.51 -18.55
N ASN A 175 8.47 -10.12 -17.69
CA ASN A 175 8.95 -10.98 -16.61
C ASN A 175 7.87 -11.21 -15.54
N GLU A 176 7.16 -10.17 -15.11
CA GLU A 176 6.07 -10.29 -14.13
C GLU A 176 4.89 -11.09 -14.69
N LEU A 177 4.52 -10.92 -15.97
CA LEU A 177 3.51 -11.76 -16.62
C LEU A 177 3.92 -13.24 -16.64
N SER A 178 5.16 -13.53 -17.07
CA SER A 178 5.70 -14.90 -17.11
C SER A 178 5.71 -15.55 -15.72
N LYS A 179 6.14 -14.80 -14.70
CA LYS A 179 6.15 -15.18 -13.27
C LYS A 179 4.74 -15.52 -12.75
N TYR A 180 3.77 -14.62 -12.89
CA TYR A 180 2.43 -14.85 -12.34
C TYR A 180 1.63 -15.92 -13.08
N ILE A 181 1.77 -16.05 -14.41
CA ILE A 181 1.25 -17.22 -15.14
C ILE A 181 1.94 -18.51 -14.66
N GLY A 182 3.26 -18.46 -14.39
CA GLY A 182 4.01 -19.53 -13.75
C GLY A 182 3.44 -19.97 -12.41
N PHE A 183 3.13 -19.03 -11.52
CA PHE A 183 2.49 -19.29 -10.21
C PHE A 183 1.03 -19.75 -10.33
N SER A 184 0.32 -19.35 -11.39
CA SER A 184 -1.08 -19.70 -11.65
C SER A 184 -1.26 -21.15 -12.08
N VAL A 185 -0.56 -21.55 -13.16
CA VAL A 185 -0.79 -22.83 -13.87
C VAL A 185 0.43 -23.77 -13.89
N GLY A 186 1.49 -23.43 -13.15
CA GLY A 186 2.71 -24.24 -13.03
C GLY A 186 3.66 -24.14 -14.22
N HIS A 187 3.55 -23.12 -15.08
CA HIS A 187 4.36 -22.97 -16.29
C HIS A 187 4.61 -21.50 -16.64
N ALA A 188 5.87 -21.06 -16.55
CA ALA A 188 6.27 -19.70 -16.89
C ALA A 188 6.49 -19.56 -18.42
N LEU A 189 6.01 -18.47 -19.00
CA LEU A 189 6.05 -18.24 -20.46
C LEU A 189 7.44 -17.78 -20.93
N PRO A 190 7.97 -18.31 -22.05
CA PRO A 190 9.24 -17.84 -22.62
C PRO A 190 9.10 -16.43 -23.21
N VAL A 191 10.15 -15.62 -23.08
CA VAL A 191 10.23 -14.25 -23.64
C VAL A 191 11.19 -14.23 -24.83
N GLU A 192 10.75 -13.71 -25.98
CA GLU A 192 11.52 -13.61 -27.23
C GLU A 192 11.53 -12.17 -27.77
N TYR A 193 12.68 -11.73 -28.31
CA TYR A 193 12.88 -10.37 -28.82
C TYR A 193 12.89 -10.34 -30.35
N VAL A 194 11.97 -9.59 -30.96
CA VAL A 194 11.65 -9.62 -32.40
C VAL A 194 11.89 -8.27 -33.07
N VAL A 195 12.68 -8.28 -34.14
CA VAL A 195 12.97 -7.08 -34.94
C VAL A 195 11.76 -6.73 -35.81
N GLY A 196 11.32 -5.47 -35.75
CA GLY A 196 10.19 -4.96 -36.54
C GLY A 196 8.79 -5.29 -35.98
N LEU A 197 8.69 -5.90 -34.80
CA LEU A 197 7.42 -6.36 -34.19
C LEU A 197 6.30 -5.30 -34.16
N HIS A 198 6.65 -4.03 -33.93
CA HIS A 198 5.70 -2.92 -33.91
C HIS A 198 5.01 -2.65 -35.26
N THR A 199 5.54 -3.16 -36.36
CA THR A 199 4.91 -3.07 -37.71
C THR A 199 4.06 -4.29 -38.07
N MET A 200 4.14 -5.39 -37.31
CA MET A 200 3.51 -6.66 -37.68
C MET A 200 2.03 -6.71 -37.29
N THR A 201 1.21 -7.14 -38.25
CA THR A 201 -0.18 -7.54 -38.03
C THR A 201 -0.28 -8.86 -37.27
N ASP A 202 -1.42 -9.13 -36.64
CA ASP A 202 -1.63 -10.37 -35.88
C ASP A 202 -1.56 -11.62 -36.76
N ASP A 203 -2.01 -11.55 -38.02
CA ASP A 203 -1.84 -12.60 -39.02
C ASP A 203 -0.35 -12.92 -39.28
N GLU A 204 0.50 -11.90 -39.41
CA GLU A 204 1.94 -12.08 -39.64
C GLU A 204 2.65 -12.64 -38.39
N ILE A 205 2.28 -12.17 -37.20
CA ILE A 205 2.80 -12.69 -35.93
C ILE A 205 2.39 -14.17 -35.78
N LYS A 206 1.12 -14.49 -35.97
CA LYS A 206 0.58 -15.86 -35.89
C LYS A 206 1.21 -16.81 -36.91
N ALA A 207 1.42 -16.34 -38.14
CA ALA A 207 2.05 -17.13 -39.21
C ALA A 207 3.55 -17.43 -38.96
N GLN A 208 4.26 -16.54 -38.25
CA GLN A 208 5.71 -16.66 -38.02
C GLN A 208 6.07 -17.24 -36.63
N TYR A 209 5.29 -16.96 -35.60
CA TYR A 209 5.59 -17.28 -34.20
C TYR A 209 4.58 -18.23 -33.54
N GLY A 210 3.42 -18.46 -34.16
CA GLY A 210 2.29 -19.14 -33.53
C GLY A 210 1.56 -18.22 -32.56
N ASN A 211 0.92 -18.81 -31.54
CA ASN A 211 0.21 -18.04 -30.51
C ASN A 211 1.19 -17.22 -29.66
N ALA A 212 0.88 -15.95 -29.45
CA ALA A 212 1.79 -15.00 -28.82
C ALA A 212 1.06 -13.95 -27.98
N ILE A 213 1.71 -13.55 -26.89
CA ILE A 213 1.40 -12.32 -26.15
C ILE A 213 2.41 -11.26 -26.61
N VAL A 214 1.96 -10.07 -26.96
CA VAL A 214 2.74 -9.04 -27.64
C VAL A 214 2.68 -7.76 -26.80
N LEU A 215 3.81 -7.32 -26.26
CA LEU A 215 3.87 -6.04 -25.53
C LEU A 215 4.52 -4.98 -26.42
N LEU A 216 3.87 -3.83 -26.61
CA LEU A 216 4.34 -2.73 -27.45
C LEU A 216 4.09 -1.38 -26.75
N SER A 217 5.02 -0.43 -26.88
CA SER A 217 4.69 0.97 -26.59
C SER A 217 4.00 1.61 -27.79
N ASP A 218 3.00 2.45 -27.55
CA ASP A 218 2.34 3.22 -28.62
C ASP A 218 3.29 4.31 -29.18
N PRO A 219 3.50 4.39 -30.51
CA PRO A 219 4.41 5.35 -31.12
C PRO A 219 3.92 6.81 -31.10
N THR A 220 2.65 7.04 -30.74
CA THR A 220 2.00 8.36 -30.62
C THR A 220 1.82 8.82 -29.18
N ALA A 221 2.15 7.97 -28.18
CA ALA A 221 1.99 8.31 -26.77
C ALA A 221 2.75 9.58 -26.38
N LYS A 222 2.05 10.54 -25.80
CA LYS A 222 2.58 11.85 -25.44
C LYS A 222 3.63 11.75 -24.33
N SER A 223 4.49 12.76 -24.19
CA SER A 223 5.22 13.01 -22.92
C SER A 223 4.32 13.59 -21.81
N ALA A 224 3.00 13.48 -21.96
CA ALA A 224 1.97 13.99 -21.06
C ALA A 224 1.07 12.83 -20.60
N SER A 225 0.50 12.98 -19.42
CA SER A 225 0.01 11.87 -18.57
C SER A 225 -1.26 11.18 -19.02
N ARG A 226 -2.26 11.93 -19.51
CA ARG A 226 -3.62 11.48 -19.82
C ARG A 226 -3.89 11.44 -21.32
N LEU A 227 -4.83 10.59 -21.73
CA LEU A 227 -5.41 10.56 -23.08
C LEU A 227 -5.85 11.94 -23.56
N ASP A 228 -5.50 12.28 -24.79
CA ASP A 228 -6.11 13.41 -25.48
C ASP A 228 -7.35 12.94 -26.28
N SER A 229 -8.54 13.35 -25.83
CA SER A 229 -9.81 13.00 -26.47
C SER A 229 -10.05 13.68 -27.82
N GLU A 230 -9.28 14.71 -28.19
CA GLU A 230 -9.35 15.37 -29.50
C GLU A 230 -8.41 14.73 -30.53
N THR A 231 -7.24 14.22 -30.12
CA THR A 231 -6.27 13.57 -31.02
C THR A 231 -6.34 12.04 -31.02
N GLY A 232 -6.76 11.42 -29.92
CA GLY A 232 -6.72 9.97 -29.70
C GLY A 232 -5.36 9.44 -29.22
N GLU A 233 -4.41 10.32 -28.89
CA GLU A 233 -3.05 9.96 -28.45
C GLU A 233 -3.04 9.53 -26.97
N MET A 234 -2.43 8.38 -26.70
CA MET A 234 -2.36 7.78 -25.36
C MET A 234 -1.48 8.59 -24.39
N GLY A 235 -1.90 8.65 -23.12
CA GLY A 235 -1.12 9.12 -21.99
C GLY A 235 0.01 8.15 -21.58
N THR A 236 0.93 8.59 -20.71
CA THR A 236 2.15 7.80 -20.38
C THR A 236 1.88 6.48 -19.63
N GLU A 237 0.74 6.37 -18.94
CA GLU A 237 0.34 5.21 -18.13
C GLU A 237 -0.87 4.43 -18.70
N ASP A 238 -1.47 4.92 -19.78
CA ASP A 238 -2.58 4.28 -20.48
C ASP A 238 -2.20 2.91 -21.05
N HIS A 239 -3.19 2.05 -21.28
CA HIS A 239 -2.99 0.85 -22.08
C HIS A 239 -4.26 0.39 -22.80
N ARG A 240 -4.06 -0.42 -23.85
CA ARG A 240 -5.10 -1.20 -24.52
C ARG A 240 -4.71 -2.67 -24.51
N LEU A 241 -5.57 -3.50 -23.93
CA LEU A 241 -5.52 -4.95 -23.96
C LEU A 241 -6.44 -5.46 -25.09
N THR A 242 -5.93 -6.35 -25.92
CA THR A 242 -6.73 -7.04 -26.94
C THR A 242 -6.42 -8.53 -26.93
N VAL A 243 -7.42 -9.37 -27.15
CA VAL A 243 -7.27 -10.82 -27.34
C VAL A 243 -8.13 -11.25 -28.53
N SER A 244 -7.50 -11.66 -29.62
CA SER A 244 -8.20 -12.19 -30.80
C SER A 244 -7.36 -13.25 -31.51
N ASP A 245 -8.02 -14.29 -32.03
CA ASP A 245 -7.43 -15.26 -32.94
C ASP A 245 -6.08 -15.88 -32.48
N GLY A 246 -5.91 -16.14 -31.19
CA GLY A 246 -4.68 -16.73 -30.64
C GLY A 246 -3.53 -15.74 -30.40
N ILE A 247 -3.74 -14.45 -30.64
CA ILE A 247 -2.82 -13.35 -30.27
C ILE A 247 -3.45 -12.49 -29.17
N MET A 248 -2.61 -12.09 -28.22
CA MET A 248 -2.94 -11.08 -27.21
C MET A 248 -1.99 -9.90 -27.38
N ARG A 249 -2.47 -8.67 -27.55
CA ARG A 249 -1.62 -7.46 -27.55
C ARG A 249 -1.93 -6.61 -26.34
N ILE A 250 -0.89 -6.19 -25.62
CA ILE A 250 -0.94 -5.04 -24.71
C ILE A 250 -0.15 -3.92 -25.38
N VAL A 251 -0.84 -2.87 -25.79
CA VAL A 251 -0.24 -1.62 -26.29
C VAL A 251 -0.31 -0.61 -25.16
N GLY A 252 0.82 -0.05 -24.73
CA GLY A 252 0.90 0.84 -23.58
C GLY A 252 1.47 2.21 -23.89
N GLY A 253 1.15 3.19 -23.04
CA GLY A 253 1.85 4.46 -22.95
C GLY A 253 3.35 4.30 -22.65
N ASN A 254 4.12 5.32 -23.01
CA ASN A 254 5.59 5.31 -23.04
C ASN A 254 6.31 5.20 -21.67
N GLN A 255 5.59 5.21 -20.54
CA GLN A 255 6.17 5.02 -19.20
C GLN A 255 5.78 3.67 -18.60
N ARG A 256 4.54 3.55 -18.10
CA ARG A 256 4.07 2.38 -17.33
C ARG A 256 2.95 1.58 -17.98
N GLY A 257 2.41 2.03 -19.12
CA GLY A 257 1.25 1.40 -19.77
C GLY A 257 1.35 -0.13 -19.90
N CYS A 258 2.44 -0.65 -20.47
CA CYS A 258 2.62 -2.10 -20.63
C CYS A 258 2.71 -2.86 -19.29
N LEU A 259 3.31 -2.26 -18.26
CA LEU A 259 3.43 -2.88 -16.93
C LEU A 259 2.08 -2.88 -16.20
N TYR A 260 1.34 -1.78 -16.28
CA TYR A 260 0.03 -1.67 -15.69
C TYR A 260 -1.03 -2.53 -16.40
N GLY A 261 -0.99 -2.63 -17.73
CA GLY A 261 -1.86 -3.52 -18.50
C GLY A 261 -1.55 -5.01 -18.30
N VAL A 262 -0.30 -5.37 -17.98
CA VAL A 262 0.02 -6.72 -17.48
C VAL A 262 -0.63 -6.97 -16.12
N TYR A 263 -0.56 -6.02 -15.19
CA TYR A 263 -1.23 -6.18 -13.89
C TYR A 263 -2.76 -6.19 -14.03
N ASP A 264 -3.37 -5.40 -14.90
CA ASP A 264 -4.83 -5.44 -15.11
C ASP A 264 -5.30 -6.71 -15.82
N PHE A 265 -4.52 -7.26 -16.76
CA PHE A 265 -4.77 -8.61 -17.27
C PHE A 265 -4.73 -9.65 -16.15
N LEU A 266 -3.74 -9.58 -15.26
CA LEU A 266 -3.61 -10.49 -14.13
C LEU A 266 -4.76 -10.34 -13.11
N GLU A 267 -5.18 -9.12 -12.79
CA GLU A 267 -6.28 -8.87 -11.85
C GLU A 267 -7.66 -9.20 -12.43
N ASN A 268 -7.97 -8.67 -13.63
CA ASN A 268 -9.32 -8.71 -14.19
C ASN A 268 -9.63 -10.07 -14.87
N HIS A 269 -8.64 -10.68 -15.52
CA HIS A 269 -8.85 -11.87 -16.38
C HIS A 269 -8.21 -13.15 -15.86
N VAL A 270 -7.17 -13.07 -15.01
CA VAL A 270 -6.53 -14.25 -14.39
C VAL A 270 -6.92 -14.42 -12.92
N GLY A 271 -7.51 -13.40 -12.27
CA GLY A 271 -7.98 -13.49 -10.88
C GLY A 271 -6.87 -13.39 -9.83
N TRP A 272 -5.77 -12.69 -10.13
CA TRP A 272 -4.84 -12.21 -9.11
C TRP A 272 -5.41 -10.99 -8.36
N ARG A 273 -4.85 -10.71 -7.19
CA ARG A 273 -5.02 -9.45 -6.45
C ARG A 273 -3.69 -9.03 -5.85
N PHE A 274 -3.44 -7.73 -5.82
CA PHE A 274 -2.24 -7.15 -5.23
C PHE A 274 -2.66 -6.11 -4.18
N LEU A 275 -2.64 -6.51 -2.91
CA LEU A 275 -3.23 -5.71 -1.82
C LEU A 275 -2.20 -4.84 -1.10
N GLY A 276 -0.92 -5.19 -1.19
CA GLY A 276 0.18 -4.50 -0.52
C GLY A 276 1.39 -5.42 -0.32
N LYS A 277 2.35 -4.98 0.50
CA LYS A 277 3.55 -5.75 0.83
C LYS A 277 3.19 -7.14 1.36
N ASP A 278 3.83 -8.17 0.81
CA ASP A 278 3.62 -9.58 1.15
C ASP A 278 2.15 -10.06 1.02
N MET A 279 1.32 -9.36 0.22
CA MET A 279 -0.11 -9.62 0.04
C MET A 279 -0.51 -9.71 -1.44
N ASP A 280 0.15 -10.63 -2.15
CA ASP A 280 -0.32 -11.15 -3.45
C ASP A 280 -1.31 -12.31 -3.17
N TYR A 281 -2.45 -12.34 -3.86
CA TYR A 281 -3.47 -13.40 -3.76
C TYR A 281 -3.95 -13.83 -5.16
N ILE A 282 -4.49 -15.05 -5.26
CA ILE A 282 -5.05 -15.61 -6.51
C ILE A 282 -6.21 -16.57 -6.17
N TYR A 283 -7.32 -16.44 -6.91
CA TYR A 283 -8.50 -17.28 -6.80
C TYR A 283 -8.33 -18.67 -7.41
N ASP A 284 -9.01 -19.67 -6.84
CA ASP A 284 -9.08 -21.03 -7.36
C ASP A 284 -10.01 -21.11 -8.60
N ALA A 285 -9.54 -21.70 -9.69
CA ALA A 285 -10.33 -22.01 -10.87
C ALA A 285 -9.89 -23.36 -11.51
N THR A 286 -10.84 -24.20 -11.89
CA THR A 286 -10.50 -25.41 -12.68
C THR A 286 -10.04 -25.03 -14.08
N GLU A 287 -10.66 -24.00 -14.66
CA GLU A 287 -10.45 -23.49 -16.01
C GLU A 287 -10.84 -22.01 -16.06
N LEU A 288 -10.01 -21.19 -16.70
CA LEU A 288 -10.39 -19.86 -17.18
C LEU A 288 -10.38 -19.88 -18.71
N ASP A 289 -11.32 -19.18 -19.34
CA ASP A 289 -11.43 -19.05 -20.81
C ASP A 289 -11.53 -17.56 -21.18
N ILE A 290 -10.47 -17.05 -21.80
CA ILE A 290 -10.18 -15.62 -21.97
C ILE A 290 -10.12 -15.31 -23.46
N ASN A 291 -11.20 -14.73 -24.00
CA ASN A 291 -11.42 -14.51 -25.43
C ASN A 291 -12.05 -13.14 -25.70
N ASP A 292 -11.98 -12.69 -26.95
CA ASP A 292 -12.75 -11.56 -27.51
C ASP A 292 -12.63 -10.23 -26.73
N ILE A 293 -11.45 -9.97 -26.15
CA ILE A 293 -11.16 -8.74 -25.39
C ILE A 293 -10.77 -7.61 -26.37
N ASP A 294 -11.37 -6.44 -26.16
CA ASP A 294 -10.88 -5.14 -26.66
C ASP A 294 -11.14 -4.06 -25.59
N GLU A 295 -10.20 -3.94 -24.66
CA GLU A 295 -10.27 -3.10 -23.47
C GLU A 295 -9.23 -1.98 -23.55
N TYR A 296 -9.65 -0.75 -23.28
CA TYR A 296 -8.75 0.40 -23.15
C TYR A 296 -8.96 1.07 -21.78
N PHE A 297 -7.86 1.45 -21.13
CA PHE A 297 -7.85 2.03 -19.79
C PHE A 297 -6.88 3.21 -19.69
N SER A 298 -7.30 4.25 -18.95
CA SER A 298 -6.50 5.43 -18.57
C SER A 298 -6.70 5.72 -17.08
N PRO A 299 -5.64 5.92 -16.28
CA PRO A 299 -5.79 6.18 -14.84
C PRO A 299 -6.56 7.46 -14.53
N SER A 300 -7.44 7.40 -13.53
CA SER A 300 -8.30 8.53 -13.13
C SER A 300 -7.49 9.71 -12.58
N PHE A 301 -6.37 9.46 -11.91
CA PHE A 301 -5.42 10.49 -11.46
C PHE A 301 -4.02 10.22 -12.06
N GLU A 302 -3.37 11.28 -12.54
CA GLU A 302 -1.98 11.24 -13.04
C GLU A 302 -1.01 10.91 -11.90
N TYR A 303 -1.18 11.56 -10.75
CA TYR A 303 -0.35 11.36 -9.57
C TYR A 303 -1.13 10.67 -8.46
N ARG A 304 -0.58 9.56 -7.95
CA ARG A 304 -1.20 8.69 -6.94
C ARG A 304 -0.19 8.45 -5.83
N GLY A 305 -0.36 9.15 -4.72
CA GLY A 305 0.59 9.17 -3.60
C GLY A 305 -0.04 8.98 -2.23
N SER A 306 0.79 8.49 -1.31
CA SER A 306 0.48 8.33 0.10
C SER A 306 1.75 8.04 0.90
N ASP A 307 1.62 8.09 2.22
CA ASP A 307 2.67 7.75 3.20
C ASP A 307 2.46 6.35 3.86
N PHE A 308 1.68 5.45 3.25
CA PHE A 308 1.47 4.10 3.79
C PHE A 308 2.69 3.18 3.58
N SER A 309 3.36 2.80 4.68
CA SER A 309 4.60 2.00 4.64
C SER A 309 4.44 0.62 4.00
N SER A 310 3.21 0.09 3.93
CA SER A 310 2.86 -1.17 3.26
C SER A 310 2.92 -1.14 1.73
N VAL A 311 3.01 0.03 1.09
CA VAL A 311 3.15 0.15 -0.38
C VAL A 311 4.49 0.73 -0.83
N MET A 312 5.22 1.41 0.05
CA MET A 312 6.46 2.14 -0.25
C MET A 312 7.72 1.25 -0.34
N ASN A 313 7.66 0.17 -1.13
CA ASN A 313 8.79 -0.74 -1.37
C ASN A 313 8.88 -1.20 -2.84
N GLU A 314 10.09 -1.57 -3.29
CA GLU A 314 10.40 -1.87 -4.70
C GLU A 314 9.52 -2.97 -5.31
N GLU A 315 9.10 -3.96 -4.51
CA GLU A 315 8.36 -5.13 -4.98
C GLU A 315 6.84 -4.89 -5.01
N THR A 316 6.34 -3.85 -4.35
CA THR A 316 4.90 -3.61 -4.18
C THR A 316 4.38 -2.46 -5.03
N PHE A 317 5.10 -1.33 -5.06
CA PHE A 317 4.52 -0.04 -5.49
C PHE A 317 3.90 -0.08 -6.91
N VAL A 318 4.55 -0.74 -7.87
CA VAL A 318 4.01 -0.87 -9.24
C VAL A 318 2.79 -1.79 -9.36
N LYS A 319 2.67 -2.81 -8.49
CA LYS A 319 1.53 -3.73 -8.49
C LYS A 319 0.25 -2.99 -8.11
N VAL A 320 0.32 -2.23 -7.01
CA VAL A 320 -0.75 -1.37 -6.48
C VAL A 320 -0.88 -0.03 -7.23
N LYS A 321 -0.27 0.08 -8.42
CA LYS A 321 -0.35 1.26 -9.31
C LYS A 321 0.13 2.59 -8.69
N TYR A 322 0.91 2.54 -7.61
CA TYR A 322 1.54 3.70 -6.97
C TYR A 322 2.60 4.30 -7.91
N ASN A 323 2.69 5.63 -7.98
CA ASN A 323 3.69 6.32 -8.81
C ASN A 323 4.34 7.56 -8.15
N SER A 324 4.08 7.80 -6.86
CA SER A 324 4.51 8.97 -6.09
C SER A 324 5.98 8.93 -5.61
N PHE A 325 6.45 10.08 -5.12
CA PHE A 325 7.84 10.36 -4.77
C PHE A 325 8.39 9.63 -3.54
N ASN A 326 7.56 9.19 -2.58
CA ASN A 326 8.06 8.41 -1.45
C ASN A 326 8.61 7.03 -1.86
N SER A 327 8.24 6.55 -3.06
CA SER A 327 8.85 5.37 -3.67
C SER A 327 10.18 5.67 -4.41
N PHE A 328 10.83 6.82 -4.15
CA PHE A 328 12.19 7.11 -4.63
C PHE A 328 13.23 6.25 -3.89
N PRO A 329 14.24 5.67 -4.58
CA PRO A 329 14.57 5.84 -6.00
C PRO A 329 13.82 4.92 -6.96
N TYR A 330 13.04 3.96 -6.48
CA TYR A 330 12.42 2.90 -7.29
C TYR A 330 11.53 3.44 -8.42
N ALA A 331 10.63 4.39 -8.14
CA ALA A 331 9.82 5.02 -9.18
C ALA A 331 10.67 5.80 -10.20
N GLN A 332 11.82 6.36 -9.81
CA GLN A 332 12.75 7.05 -10.70
C GLN A 332 13.78 6.09 -11.31
N SER A 333 13.26 5.03 -11.94
CA SER A 333 14.07 4.03 -12.65
C SER A 333 13.42 3.60 -13.96
N ALA A 334 14.26 3.23 -14.94
CA ALA A 334 13.82 2.68 -16.21
C ALA A 334 13.08 1.35 -16.07
N LYS A 335 13.45 0.54 -15.06
CA LYS A 335 12.80 -0.74 -14.71
C LYS A 335 11.29 -0.56 -14.48
N TYR A 336 10.88 0.59 -13.96
CA TYR A 336 9.49 0.91 -13.62
C TYR A 336 8.97 2.17 -14.34
N GLY A 337 9.63 2.56 -15.44
CA GLY A 337 9.12 3.55 -16.38
C GLY A 337 9.06 5.00 -15.88
N TYR A 338 9.80 5.40 -14.86
CA TYR A 338 9.91 6.81 -14.39
C TYR A 338 8.60 7.46 -13.90
N GLY A 339 8.33 7.41 -12.58
CA GLY A 339 7.21 8.07 -11.90
C GLY A 339 7.60 9.44 -11.29
N PHE A 340 6.75 9.97 -10.40
CA PHE A 340 6.86 11.31 -9.79
C PHE A 340 7.99 11.48 -8.77
N GLY A 341 8.95 10.56 -8.69
CA GLY A 341 10.05 10.57 -7.72
C GLY A 341 11.13 11.64 -7.90
N SER A 342 11.04 12.52 -8.88
CA SER A 342 12.02 13.61 -9.05
C SER A 342 11.61 14.93 -8.37
N THR A 343 10.52 14.93 -7.59
CA THR A 343 10.05 16.09 -6.79
C THR A 343 11.09 16.57 -5.77
N LEU A 344 11.62 17.77 -5.99
CA LEU A 344 12.55 18.47 -5.10
C LEU A 344 11.75 19.26 -4.04
N TYR A 345 11.59 18.63 -2.87
CA TYR A 345 10.63 18.97 -1.80
C TYR A 345 9.16 18.78 -2.23
N HIS A 346 8.37 18.04 -1.44
CA HIS A 346 6.93 17.88 -1.65
C HIS A 346 6.15 19.15 -1.23
N GLY A 347 6.51 19.68 -0.06
CA GLY A 347 6.05 20.97 0.47
C GLY A 347 7.13 21.62 1.32
N HIS A 348 6.78 22.71 2.01
CA HIS A 348 7.59 23.37 3.06
C HIS A 348 9.05 23.69 2.68
N SER A 349 9.29 23.98 1.40
CA SER A 349 10.64 24.17 0.85
C SER A 349 11.31 25.47 1.27
N PHE A 350 10.58 26.48 1.77
CA PHE A 350 11.18 27.71 2.27
C PHE A 350 12.17 27.48 3.42
N TYR A 351 12.04 26.40 4.21
CA TYR A 351 13.04 25.96 5.19
C TYR A 351 14.43 25.70 4.58
N GLY A 352 14.49 25.25 3.32
CA GLY A 352 15.74 24.96 2.60
C GLY A 352 16.13 25.96 1.50
N LEU A 353 15.15 26.68 0.94
CA LEU A 353 15.35 27.58 -0.20
C LEU A 353 15.56 29.05 0.17
N VAL A 354 15.08 29.52 1.33
CA VAL A 354 15.30 30.91 1.76
C VAL A 354 16.76 31.10 2.18
N PRO A 355 17.48 32.12 1.66
CA PRO A 355 18.88 32.33 2.05
C PRO A 355 19.06 32.55 3.56
N GLN A 356 20.17 32.04 4.10
CA GLN A 356 20.46 32.13 5.52
C GLN A 356 20.53 33.59 5.99
N GLY A 357 19.72 33.94 7.01
CA GLY A 357 19.60 35.30 7.52
C GLY A 357 18.54 36.17 6.81
N MET A 358 17.84 35.64 5.81
CA MET A 358 16.66 36.26 5.17
C MET A 358 15.32 35.67 5.65
N THR A 359 15.36 34.67 6.54
CA THR A 359 14.20 34.27 7.36
C THR A 359 13.91 35.35 8.42
N GLY A 360 12.74 35.25 9.05
CA GLY A 360 12.44 36.01 10.27
C GLY A 360 13.36 35.66 11.45
N SER A 361 13.06 36.26 12.61
CA SER A 361 13.85 36.10 13.85
C SER A 361 13.96 34.66 14.37
N HIS A 362 13.01 33.81 14.01
CA HIS A 362 12.99 32.37 14.28
C HIS A 362 13.12 31.58 12.96
N PRO A 363 13.83 30.43 12.94
CA PRO A 363 13.91 29.56 11.76
C PRO A 363 12.59 28.85 11.41
N GLN A 364 11.47 29.20 12.07
CA GLN A 364 10.10 28.72 11.83
C GLN A 364 9.13 29.90 11.59
N GLU A 365 9.63 31.00 11.04
CA GLU A 365 8.83 32.08 10.44
C GLU A 365 8.78 31.89 8.91
N GLN A 366 7.72 32.35 8.26
CA GLN A 366 7.67 32.43 6.80
C GLN A 366 8.57 33.57 6.30
N PRO A 367 9.12 33.48 5.07
CA PRO A 367 9.85 34.58 4.44
C PRO A 367 9.02 35.85 4.23
N CYS A 368 9.71 36.97 3.95
CA CYS A 368 9.08 38.20 3.50
C CYS A 368 8.67 38.08 2.02
N LEU A 369 7.40 37.74 1.76
CA LEU A 369 6.87 37.50 0.41
C LEU A 369 6.78 38.77 -0.47
N SER A 370 6.98 39.97 0.08
CA SER A 370 7.11 41.22 -0.69
C SER A 370 8.55 41.62 -0.98
N ASP A 371 9.55 40.88 -0.47
CA ASP A 371 10.96 41.21 -0.62
C ASP A 371 11.56 40.55 -1.88
N LYS A 372 12.20 41.38 -2.72
CA LYS A 372 12.78 40.96 -3.99
C LYS A 372 14.14 40.27 -3.84
N GLU A 373 14.88 40.54 -2.77
CA GLU A 373 16.13 39.81 -2.48
C GLU A 373 15.83 38.39 -2.01
N VAL A 374 14.76 38.22 -1.22
CA VAL A 374 14.23 36.91 -0.81
C VAL A 374 13.77 36.10 -2.03
N LEU A 375 12.96 36.68 -2.92
CA LEU A 375 12.50 36.03 -4.15
C LEU A 375 13.66 35.62 -5.06
N ALA A 376 14.61 36.53 -5.30
CA ALA A 376 15.80 36.24 -6.11
C ALA A 376 16.68 35.13 -5.50
N GLY A 377 16.78 35.10 -4.16
CA GLY A 377 17.48 34.04 -3.42
C GLY A 377 16.83 32.67 -3.54
N VAL A 378 15.51 32.60 -3.36
CA VAL A 378 14.73 31.36 -3.55
C VAL A 378 14.86 30.85 -4.98
N ILE A 379 14.66 31.70 -5.99
CA ILE A 379 14.83 31.36 -7.41
C ILE A 379 16.27 30.87 -7.69
N GLY A 380 17.28 31.53 -7.13
CA GLY A 380 18.68 31.12 -7.28
C GLY A 380 18.95 29.72 -6.73
N ASN A 381 18.43 29.42 -5.54
CA ASN A 381 18.55 28.09 -4.93
C ASN A 381 17.75 27.02 -5.68
N MET A 382 16.56 27.36 -6.21
CA MET A 382 15.77 26.45 -7.07
C MET A 382 16.52 26.11 -8.37
N CYS A 383 17.10 27.10 -9.06
CA CYS A 383 17.92 26.86 -10.25
C CYS A 383 19.10 25.92 -9.94
N LYS A 384 19.81 26.17 -8.83
CA LYS A 384 20.94 25.34 -8.40
C LYS A 384 20.53 23.88 -8.15
N LEU A 385 19.41 23.63 -7.46
CA LEU A 385 18.95 22.27 -7.17
C LEU A 385 18.49 21.53 -8.43
N LEU A 386 17.91 22.23 -9.40
CA LEU A 386 17.60 21.65 -10.72
C LEU A 386 18.87 21.33 -11.50
N GLU A 387 19.85 22.24 -11.54
CA GLU A 387 21.17 22.01 -12.16
C GLU A 387 21.90 20.82 -11.49
N GLU A 388 21.83 20.68 -10.17
CA GLU A 388 22.37 19.53 -9.43
C GLU A 388 21.60 18.22 -9.69
N ARG A 389 20.27 18.26 -9.88
CA ARG A 389 19.41 17.10 -10.19
C ARG A 389 19.54 16.64 -11.65
N MET A 390 19.79 17.55 -12.58
CA MET A 390 20.10 17.24 -13.99
C MET A 390 21.56 16.82 -14.19
N GLY A 391 22.44 17.16 -13.23
CA GLY A 391 23.85 16.74 -13.22
C GLY A 391 24.10 15.33 -12.66
N PRO A 392 25.31 14.78 -12.82
CA PRO A 392 25.72 13.54 -12.16
C PRO A 392 25.69 13.67 -10.63
N PRO A 393 25.29 12.63 -9.87
CA PRO A 393 25.02 11.26 -10.33
C PRO A 393 23.59 11.03 -10.86
N TRP A 394 22.69 12.00 -10.69
CA TRP A 394 21.25 11.83 -10.94
C TRP A 394 20.89 11.82 -12.43
N ASN A 395 21.46 12.75 -13.21
CA ASN A 395 21.30 12.86 -14.67
C ASN A 395 19.83 12.99 -15.15
N ALA A 396 18.97 13.67 -14.39
CA ALA A 396 17.55 13.80 -14.70
C ALA A 396 17.29 14.58 -16.01
N LYS A 397 16.21 14.22 -16.71
CA LYS A 397 15.81 14.71 -18.03
C LYS A 397 14.40 15.31 -17.99
N ILE A 398 14.32 16.63 -18.20
CA ILE A 398 13.03 17.33 -18.33
C ILE A 398 12.25 16.77 -19.53
N GLY A 399 10.93 16.60 -19.40
CA GLY A 399 10.06 16.05 -20.44
C GLY A 399 10.15 14.52 -20.61
N TYR A 400 10.81 13.84 -19.67
CA TYR A 400 10.90 12.38 -19.61
C TYR A 400 10.80 11.89 -18.16
N ASP A 401 11.52 12.55 -17.24
CA ASP A 401 11.30 12.46 -15.81
C ASP A 401 10.25 13.48 -15.37
N HIS A 402 9.35 13.07 -14.48
CA HIS A 402 8.40 13.95 -13.78
C HIS A 402 9.15 14.78 -12.73
N LEU A 403 9.79 15.86 -13.18
CA LEU A 403 10.63 16.76 -12.38
C LEU A 403 9.80 17.96 -11.87
N GLN A 404 9.57 18.00 -10.56
CA GLN A 404 8.95 19.12 -9.85
C GLN A 404 9.93 19.75 -8.85
N ILE A 405 9.74 21.02 -8.49
CA ILE A 405 10.46 21.67 -7.40
C ILE A 405 9.57 22.65 -6.61
N ALA A 406 9.47 22.47 -5.30
CA ALA A 406 8.51 23.25 -4.54
C ALA A 406 8.95 24.71 -4.34
N CYS A 407 8.04 25.65 -4.57
CA CYS A 407 8.10 27.02 -4.03
C CYS A 407 7.00 27.15 -2.98
N SER A 408 7.24 26.67 -1.75
CA SER A 408 6.19 26.34 -0.79
C SER A 408 6.42 26.90 0.62
N MET A 409 5.35 27.48 1.20
CA MET A 409 5.31 27.92 2.60
C MET A 409 5.64 26.78 3.57
N ASN A 410 6.27 27.15 4.68
CA ASN A 410 6.60 26.27 5.79
C ASN A 410 5.33 25.87 6.57
N ASP A 411 5.36 24.77 7.33
CA ASP A 411 4.25 24.43 8.22
C ASP A 411 4.28 25.30 9.49
N ASN A 412 3.64 26.47 9.43
CA ASN A 412 3.35 27.35 10.56
C ASN A 412 2.51 28.57 10.15
N PHE A 413 1.77 29.10 11.12
CA PHE A 413 0.97 30.31 10.98
C PHE A 413 1.79 31.64 11.01
N ASN A 414 3.12 31.61 11.04
CA ASN A 414 3.97 32.78 11.34
C ASN A 414 4.39 33.57 10.08
N TYR A 415 3.41 34.15 9.37
CA TYR A 415 3.70 34.99 8.21
C TYR A 415 4.30 36.36 8.54
N CYS A 416 5.09 36.90 7.60
CA CYS A 416 5.73 38.20 7.70
C CYS A 416 4.72 39.36 7.80
N LYS A 417 4.92 40.26 8.78
CA LYS A 417 4.01 41.38 9.10
C LYS A 417 4.61 42.75 8.78
N CYS A 418 5.51 42.83 7.80
CA CYS A 418 6.06 44.10 7.32
C CYS A 418 4.97 45.00 6.69
N PRO A 419 5.20 46.32 6.56
CA PRO A 419 4.19 47.24 6.02
C PRO A 419 3.66 46.85 4.64
N ASP A 420 4.51 46.32 3.77
CA ASP A 420 4.16 46.01 2.38
C ASP A 420 3.32 44.73 2.27
N CYS A 421 3.76 43.62 2.88
CA CYS A 421 2.94 42.40 3.04
C CYS A 421 1.58 42.72 3.67
N MET A 422 1.56 43.49 4.77
CA MET A 422 0.32 43.87 5.46
C MET A 422 -0.55 44.86 4.67
N SER A 423 0.03 45.64 3.75
CA SER A 423 -0.74 46.47 2.82
C SER A 423 -1.41 45.62 1.76
N GLU A 424 -0.66 44.69 1.15
CA GLU A 424 -1.16 43.83 0.08
C GLU A 424 -2.25 42.87 0.57
N MET A 425 -2.04 42.22 1.72
CA MET A 425 -3.04 41.35 2.36
C MET A 425 -4.33 42.07 2.76
N ARG A 426 -4.28 43.40 2.99
CA ARG A 426 -5.48 44.23 3.27
C ARG A 426 -6.16 44.72 2.00
N ARG A 427 -5.42 44.84 0.91
CA ARG A 427 -5.92 45.18 -0.42
C ARG A 427 -6.61 43.99 -1.08
N THR A 428 -6.10 42.78 -0.80
CA THR A 428 -6.49 41.52 -1.44
C THR A 428 -6.63 40.39 -0.41
N SER A 429 -5.67 39.47 -0.33
CA SER A 429 -5.68 38.28 0.53
C SER A 429 -4.25 37.79 0.81
N PHE A 430 -4.09 36.81 1.71
CA PHE A 430 -2.81 36.10 1.83
C PHE A 430 -2.50 35.28 0.57
N SER A 431 -3.51 34.65 -0.05
CA SER A 431 -3.37 33.94 -1.31
C SER A 431 -2.77 34.80 -2.42
N ASN A 432 -3.23 36.04 -2.62
CA ASN A 432 -2.65 36.92 -3.65
C ASN A 432 -1.17 37.19 -3.42
N LEU A 433 -0.79 37.57 -2.19
CA LEU A 433 0.60 37.83 -1.82
C LEU A 433 1.48 36.58 -2.03
N TYR A 434 0.99 35.41 -1.62
CA TYR A 434 1.71 34.14 -1.69
C TYR A 434 1.83 33.61 -3.12
N PHE A 435 0.71 33.47 -3.83
CA PHE A 435 0.73 32.95 -5.19
C PHE A 435 1.43 33.90 -6.16
N ASN A 436 1.44 35.21 -5.96
CA ASN A 436 2.24 36.14 -6.76
C ASN A 436 3.75 35.86 -6.62
N PHE A 437 4.23 35.58 -5.40
CA PHE A 437 5.63 35.17 -5.16
C PHE A 437 5.95 33.83 -5.84
N VAL A 438 5.05 32.85 -5.75
CA VAL A 438 5.18 31.56 -6.46
C VAL A 438 5.19 31.77 -7.98
N ASN A 439 4.36 32.67 -8.51
CA ASN A 439 4.22 32.90 -9.94
C ASN A 439 5.49 33.46 -10.58
N GLU A 440 6.07 34.50 -9.96
CA GLU A 440 7.32 35.10 -10.43
C GLU A 440 8.50 34.10 -10.35
N ALA A 441 8.47 33.16 -9.40
CA ALA A 441 9.41 32.05 -9.37
C ALA A 441 9.15 31.02 -10.48
N ALA A 442 7.90 30.55 -10.63
CA ALA A 442 7.48 29.58 -11.63
C ALA A 442 7.79 30.03 -13.06
N LYS A 443 7.58 31.32 -13.36
CA LYS A 443 7.97 31.99 -14.60
C LYS A 443 9.46 31.82 -14.92
N VAL A 444 10.34 32.19 -13.99
CA VAL A 444 11.80 32.13 -14.21
C VAL A 444 12.30 30.68 -14.29
N ILE A 445 11.63 29.74 -13.59
CA ILE A 445 11.91 28.31 -13.75
C ILE A 445 11.44 27.81 -15.12
N GLY A 446 10.25 28.19 -15.60
CA GLY A 446 9.74 27.81 -16.92
C GLY A 446 10.57 28.37 -18.08
N GLU A 447 11.08 29.60 -17.96
CA GLU A 447 11.99 30.22 -18.95
C GLU A 447 13.35 29.51 -19.03
N LYS A 448 13.84 28.90 -17.94
CA LYS A 448 15.16 28.23 -17.88
C LYS A 448 15.11 26.72 -18.07
N PHE A 449 14.07 26.08 -17.53
CA PHE A 449 13.90 24.63 -17.41
C PHE A 449 12.51 24.25 -17.96
N PRO A 450 12.25 24.48 -19.27
CA PRO A 450 10.91 24.34 -19.85
C PRO A 450 10.42 22.88 -19.73
N GLY A 451 9.33 22.69 -18.98
CA GLY A 451 8.78 21.38 -18.62
C GLY A 451 8.98 20.97 -17.15
N VAL A 452 9.67 21.78 -16.34
CA VAL A 452 9.70 21.60 -14.87
C VAL A 452 8.49 22.28 -14.22
N LEU A 453 7.76 21.52 -13.40
CA LEU A 453 6.68 22.04 -12.58
C LEU A 453 7.22 22.69 -11.29
N VAL A 454 6.58 23.77 -10.86
CA VAL A 454 6.82 24.40 -9.55
C VAL A 454 5.62 24.12 -8.66
N ASN A 455 5.75 23.13 -7.78
CA ASN A 455 4.71 22.75 -6.84
C ASN A 455 4.63 23.72 -5.65
N THR A 456 3.42 23.88 -5.09
CA THR A 456 3.19 24.70 -3.91
C THR A 456 1.95 24.22 -3.15
N VAL A 457 1.90 24.46 -1.84
CA VAL A 457 0.70 24.12 -1.04
C VAL A 457 -0.29 25.29 -0.95
N ALA A 458 -1.57 25.01 -1.23
CA ALA A 458 -2.69 25.88 -0.87
C ALA A 458 -3.18 25.48 0.54
N TYR A 459 -2.45 25.94 1.56
CA TYR A 459 -2.58 25.50 2.96
C TYR A 459 -2.89 26.68 3.89
N GLN A 460 -3.55 26.41 5.02
CA GLN A 460 -3.94 27.39 6.05
C GLN A 460 -4.53 28.67 5.43
N TYR A 461 -3.79 29.78 5.45
CA TYR A 461 -4.24 31.09 4.98
C TYR A 461 -4.27 31.27 3.45
N ALA A 462 -3.67 30.36 2.67
CA ALA A 462 -3.65 30.43 1.20
C ALA A 462 -4.67 29.50 0.51
N ARG A 463 -5.60 28.90 1.27
CA ARG A 463 -6.58 27.93 0.73
C ARG A 463 -7.55 28.53 -0.30
N THR A 464 -7.83 29.83 -0.29
CA THR A 464 -8.65 30.47 -1.34
C THR A 464 -7.83 30.73 -2.61
N VAL A 465 -8.47 30.66 -3.78
CA VAL A 465 -7.84 31.08 -5.06
C VAL A 465 -7.38 32.55 -5.01
N PRO A 466 -6.28 32.92 -5.69
CA PRO A 466 -5.83 34.30 -5.77
C PRO A 466 -6.65 35.10 -6.82
N GLU A 467 -7.38 36.12 -6.38
CA GLU A 467 -8.32 36.89 -7.22
C GLU A 467 -7.64 37.78 -8.29
N GLU A 468 -6.34 38.07 -8.16
CA GLU A 468 -5.61 38.93 -9.11
C GLU A 468 -4.37 38.26 -9.74
N VAL A 469 -4.11 36.98 -9.45
CA VAL A 469 -2.95 36.26 -9.99
C VAL A 469 -3.42 35.19 -10.98
N VAL A 470 -3.10 35.38 -12.25
CA VAL A 470 -3.19 34.30 -13.25
C VAL A 470 -1.94 33.45 -13.11
N LEU A 471 -2.11 32.15 -12.80
CA LEU A 471 -0.98 31.26 -12.59
C LEU A 471 -0.25 30.94 -13.90
N GLU A 472 1.07 30.86 -13.85
CA GLU A 472 1.90 30.36 -14.94
C GLU A 472 1.60 28.86 -15.18
N PRO A 473 1.59 28.36 -16.44
CA PRO A 473 1.12 27.00 -16.76
C PRO A 473 1.92 25.85 -16.10
N ASN A 474 3.10 26.13 -15.55
CA ASN A 474 3.93 25.16 -14.83
C ASN A 474 3.79 25.22 -13.30
N VAL A 475 2.89 26.04 -12.74
CA VAL A 475 2.53 25.95 -11.32
C VAL A 475 1.69 24.69 -11.09
N SER A 476 1.99 23.93 -10.04
CA SER A 476 1.14 22.86 -9.51
C SER A 476 0.73 23.17 -8.07
N VAL A 477 -0.54 22.91 -7.73
CA VAL A 477 -1.14 23.33 -6.45
C VAL A 477 -1.63 22.10 -5.67
N TYR A 478 -0.93 21.79 -4.58
CA TYR A 478 -1.35 20.80 -3.60
C TYR A 478 -2.32 21.47 -2.60
N TYR A 479 -3.61 21.19 -2.76
CA TYR A 479 -4.64 21.69 -1.86
C TYR A 479 -4.71 20.84 -0.60
N CYS A 480 -4.21 21.38 0.51
CA CYS A 480 -4.24 20.73 1.82
C CYS A 480 -5.62 20.92 2.46
N ALA A 481 -6.46 19.88 2.38
CA ALA A 481 -7.77 19.87 3.01
C ALA A 481 -7.61 19.85 4.54
N GLN A 482 -8.30 20.74 5.25
CA GLN A 482 -8.30 20.75 6.72
C GLN A 482 -9.74 20.67 7.22
N GLY A 483 -10.53 19.79 6.60
CA GLY A 483 -11.98 19.74 6.67
C GLY A 483 -12.52 18.90 7.81
N CYS A 484 -13.67 18.29 7.58
CA CYS A 484 -14.22 17.23 8.42
C CYS A 484 -13.83 15.86 7.85
N ASN A 485 -13.51 14.90 8.72
CA ASN A 485 -13.21 13.51 8.35
C ASN A 485 -14.41 12.55 8.55
N GLN A 486 -15.47 12.98 9.24
CA GLN A 486 -16.70 12.19 9.49
C GLN A 486 -17.73 12.29 8.35
N HIS A 487 -17.56 13.29 7.49
CA HIS A 487 -18.47 13.63 6.40
C HIS A 487 -17.65 13.75 5.12
N SER A 488 -18.24 13.48 3.97
CA SER A 488 -17.55 13.57 2.69
C SER A 488 -17.28 15.03 2.29
N LEU A 489 -16.31 15.25 1.41
CA LEU A 489 -15.98 16.54 0.80
C LEU A 489 -17.13 17.13 -0.04
N CYS A 490 -18.14 16.31 -0.41
CA CYS A 490 -19.15 16.69 -1.39
C CYS A 490 -20.62 16.63 -0.90
N ASP A 491 -20.89 16.07 0.28
CA ASP A 491 -22.25 15.80 0.78
C ASP A 491 -23.02 17.06 1.26
N GLY A 492 -22.30 18.05 1.79
CA GLY A 492 -22.87 19.24 2.43
C GLY A 492 -23.42 19.03 3.84
N LEU A 493 -23.29 17.84 4.44
CA LEU A 493 -23.82 17.50 5.78
C LEU A 493 -23.19 18.35 6.90
N CYS A 494 -21.93 18.75 6.73
CA CYS A 494 -21.25 19.73 7.57
C CYS A 494 -22.04 21.04 7.78
N ALA A 495 -22.95 21.43 6.88
CA ALA A 495 -23.78 22.62 7.02
C ALA A 495 -24.78 22.57 8.20
N ASN A 496 -25.05 21.37 8.74
CA ASN A 496 -25.95 21.18 9.88
C ASN A 496 -25.23 21.36 11.23
N TYR A 497 -23.90 21.29 11.24
CA TYR A 497 -23.09 21.20 12.45
C TYR A 497 -22.37 22.52 12.79
N PRO A 498 -21.98 22.73 14.05
CA PRO A 498 -21.07 23.81 14.41
C PRO A 498 -19.74 23.67 13.65
N ILE A 499 -19.28 24.76 13.05
CA ILE A 499 -17.93 24.87 12.50
C ILE A 499 -16.93 24.46 13.59
N THR A 500 -16.03 23.52 13.28
CA THR A 500 -15.05 22.97 14.23
C THR A 500 -14.18 24.05 14.87
N SER A 501 -13.55 23.73 16.00
CA SER A 501 -12.63 24.62 16.72
C SER A 501 -11.49 25.19 15.84
N PHE A 502 -11.09 24.45 14.80
CA PHE A 502 -10.08 24.83 13.82
C PHE A 502 -10.63 25.50 12.55
N LYS A 503 -11.96 25.58 12.41
CA LYS A 503 -12.70 26.04 11.21
C LYS A 503 -12.56 25.14 9.98
N GLY A 504 -12.29 23.85 10.22
CA GLY A 504 -12.42 22.79 9.23
C GLY A 504 -13.87 22.33 9.09
N GLU A 505 -14.43 22.44 7.89
CA GLU A 505 -15.73 21.88 7.52
C GLU A 505 -15.83 21.80 5.98
N ASN A 506 -16.57 20.82 5.45
CA ASN A 506 -16.43 20.43 4.05
C ASN A 506 -17.20 21.30 3.04
N VAL A 507 -18.11 22.18 3.45
CA VAL A 507 -18.77 23.11 2.53
C VAL A 507 -17.77 24.13 1.99
N SER A 508 -16.84 24.63 2.83
CA SER A 508 -15.75 25.49 2.39
C SER A 508 -14.61 24.72 1.69
N GLU A 509 -14.30 23.48 2.09
CA GLU A 509 -13.37 22.64 1.31
C GLU A 509 -13.89 22.43 -0.12
N LYS A 510 -15.14 22.00 -0.26
CA LYS A 510 -15.79 21.81 -1.56
C LYS A 510 -15.73 23.07 -2.40
N LYS A 511 -16.13 24.21 -1.83
CA LYS A 511 -16.16 25.51 -2.51
C LYS A 511 -14.77 25.96 -2.97
N ASN A 512 -13.73 25.71 -2.18
CA ASN A 512 -12.36 26.07 -2.55
C ASN A 512 -11.83 25.15 -3.65
N LEU A 513 -12.05 23.84 -3.56
CA LEU A 513 -11.69 22.86 -4.61
C LEU A 513 -12.42 23.15 -5.93
N ASP A 514 -13.73 23.42 -5.86
CA ASP A 514 -14.56 23.89 -6.98
C ASP A 514 -13.98 25.18 -7.62
N ALA A 515 -13.30 26.03 -6.87
CA ALA A 515 -12.68 27.25 -7.40
C ALA A 515 -11.29 26.96 -8.00
N TRP A 516 -10.47 26.15 -7.32
CA TRP A 516 -9.12 25.78 -7.75
C TRP A 516 -9.12 25.05 -9.10
N ALA A 517 -9.99 24.05 -9.26
CA ALA A 517 -10.17 23.29 -10.51
C ALA A 517 -10.73 24.11 -11.69
N LYS A 518 -11.01 25.42 -11.50
CA LYS A 518 -11.42 26.36 -12.56
C LYS A 518 -10.35 27.40 -12.91
N VAL A 519 -9.22 27.43 -12.19
CA VAL A 519 -8.15 28.43 -12.36
C VAL A 519 -6.74 27.84 -12.49
N CYS A 520 -6.60 26.52 -12.31
CA CYS A 520 -5.35 25.79 -12.46
C CYS A 520 -5.66 24.37 -12.92
N ASP A 521 -4.98 23.90 -13.98
CA ASP A 521 -5.15 22.52 -14.49
C ASP A 521 -4.40 21.50 -13.61
N ASN A 522 -3.36 21.95 -12.90
CA ASN A 522 -2.44 21.14 -12.11
C ASN A 522 -2.82 21.14 -10.61
N VAL A 523 -4.07 20.83 -10.27
CA VAL A 523 -4.53 20.76 -8.86
C VAL A 523 -4.45 19.33 -8.33
N TYR A 524 -3.83 19.18 -7.16
CA TYR A 524 -3.61 17.92 -6.46
C TYR A 524 -4.29 18.03 -5.09
N LEU A 525 -4.98 16.99 -4.63
CA LEU A 525 -5.45 16.96 -3.23
C LEU A 525 -4.33 16.48 -2.33
N TRP A 526 -4.14 17.14 -1.18
CA TRP A 526 -3.44 16.60 -0.02
C TRP A 526 -4.49 16.35 1.05
N HIS A 527 -4.85 15.08 1.19
CA HIS A 527 -5.82 14.54 2.14
C HIS A 527 -5.11 14.02 3.40
N TYR A 528 -5.82 14.00 4.52
CA TYR A 528 -5.33 13.43 5.78
C TYR A 528 -6.29 12.30 6.19
N THR A 529 -5.84 11.04 6.11
CA THR A 529 -6.69 9.84 6.35
C THR A 529 -6.42 9.12 7.67
N THR A 530 -5.25 9.33 8.27
CA THR A 530 -4.83 8.77 9.57
C THR A 530 -5.01 9.77 10.73
N SER A 531 -4.73 9.36 11.97
CA SER A 531 -4.63 10.22 13.16
C SER A 531 -3.16 10.42 13.55
N PHE A 532 -2.57 11.57 13.20
CA PHE A 532 -1.22 11.91 13.71
C PHE A 532 -1.19 12.24 15.22
N ILE A 533 -2.35 12.28 15.88
CA ILE A 533 -2.46 12.45 17.32
C ILE A 533 -2.22 11.11 18.06
N SER A 534 -2.82 10.01 17.60
CA SER A 534 -2.74 8.68 18.24
C SER A 534 -2.92 7.56 17.22
N ALA A 535 -1.88 6.74 17.02
CA ALA A 535 -1.89 5.55 16.17
C ALA A 535 -2.86 4.47 16.68
N LEU A 536 -3.02 4.39 18.01
CA LEU A 536 -3.95 3.48 18.67
C LEU A 536 -5.42 3.94 18.54
N SER A 537 -5.70 5.06 17.89
CA SER A 537 -7.05 5.58 17.67
C SER A 537 -7.29 5.87 16.18
N PRO A 538 -7.70 4.86 15.38
CA PRO A 538 -8.03 5.06 13.98
C PRO A 538 -9.12 6.10 13.78
N CYS A 539 -9.01 6.85 12.68
CA CYS A 539 -10.12 7.65 12.20
C CYS A 539 -11.18 6.75 11.54
N PRO A 540 -12.46 6.80 11.97
CA PRO A 540 -13.59 6.17 11.29
C PRO A 540 -13.94 6.98 10.03
N ASN A 541 -13.11 6.84 8.99
CA ASN A 541 -13.24 7.57 7.72
C ASN A 541 -13.04 6.66 6.49
N VAL A 542 -13.31 5.35 6.63
CA VAL A 542 -13.03 4.36 5.58
C VAL A 542 -14.02 4.46 4.43
N TYR A 543 -15.30 4.74 4.68
CA TYR A 543 -16.34 4.77 3.63
C TYR A 543 -16.34 6.09 2.85
N GLU A 544 -15.89 7.15 3.49
CA GLU A 544 -15.80 8.53 3.01
C GLU A 544 -14.78 8.65 1.87
N LEU A 545 -13.76 7.76 1.86
CA LEU A 545 -12.77 7.63 0.78
C LEU A 545 -13.42 7.49 -0.61
N TYR A 546 -14.56 6.78 -0.71
CA TYR A 546 -15.29 6.61 -1.96
C TYR A 546 -15.77 7.97 -2.49
N ASP A 547 -16.52 8.70 -1.68
CA ASP A 547 -17.10 9.98 -2.06
C ASP A 547 -16.04 11.04 -2.32
N ASP A 548 -14.96 11.06 -1.53
CA ASP A 548 -13.90 12.06 -1.63
C ASP A 548 -13.04 11.88 -2.89
N ILE A 549 -12.62 10.65 -3.19
CA ILE A 549 -11.78 10.36 -4.35
C ILE A 549 -12.60 10.46 -5.65
N THR A 550 -13.83 9.91 -5.67
CA THR A 550 -14.71 10.02 -6.85
C THR A 550 -15.15 11.45 -7.11
N TYR A 551 -15.42 12.25 -6.06
CA TYR A 551 -15.66 13.68 -6.19
C TYR A 551 -14.46 14.41 -6.80
N CYS A 552 -13.24 14.19 -6.29
CA CYS A 552 -12.05 14.85 -6.80
C CYS A 552 -11.77 14.51 -8.28
N ALA A 553 -12.00 13.26 -8.69
CA ALA A 553 -11.95 12.88 -10.10
C ALA A 553 -13.04 13.60 -10.92
N SER A 554 -14.28 13.70 -10.41
CA SER A 554 -15.41 14.31 -11.12
C SER A 554 -15.24 15.81 -11.40
N ILE A 555 -14.47 16.53 -10.58
CA ILE A 555 -14.10 17.94 -10.81
C ILE A 555 -12.73 18.11 -11.51
N GLY A 556 -12.10 17.02 -11.93
CA GLY A 556 -10.93 17.04 -12.81
C GLY A 556 -9.56 17.22 -12.14
N LEU A 557 -9.43 16.98 -10.82
CA LEU A 557 -8.11 17.05 -10.16
C LEU A 557 -7.08 16.15 -10.86
N MET A 558 -5.84 16.61 -10.90
CA MET A 558 -4.74 15.92 -11.58
C MET A 558 -4.13 14.82 -10.72
N GLY A 559 -4.09 15.02 -9.40
CA GLY A 559 -3.50 14.05 -8.47
C GLY A 559 -4.16 13.97 -7.10
N PHE A 560 -3.87 12.89 -6.40
CA PHE A 560 -4.31 12.65 -5.03
C PHE A 560 -3.12 12.19 -4.18
N TYR A 561 -2.97 12.82 -3.02
CA TYR A 561 -2.04 12.46 -1.95
C TYR A 561 -2.82 12.19 -0.67
N SER A 562 -2.49 11.13 0.05
CA SER A 562 -3.09 10.82 1.35
C SER A 562 -2.04 10.58 2.42
N ASP A 563 -2.03 11.45 3.45
CA ASP A 563 -1.28 11.19 4.68
C ASP A 563 -1.86 9.95 5.39
N GLY A 564 -0.97 8.99 5.62
CA GLY A 564 -1.24 7.68 6.22
C GLY A 564 -0.30 7.40 7.39
N ASP A 565 -0.50 6.26 8.05
CA ASP A 565 0.39 5.77 9.12
C ASP A 565 0.71 4.28 8.93
N HIS A 566 1.56 3.76 9.81
CA HIS A 566 1.96 2.39 9.98
C HIS A 566 0.78 1.47 10.35
N ASP A 567 1.00 0.17 10.16
CA ASP A 567 0.01 -0.89 10.31
C ASP A 567 -0.40 -1.13 11.78
N HIS A 568 -1.31 -0.29 12.29
CA HIS A 568 -1.87 -0.34 13.65
C HIS A 568 -3.38 -0.63 13.69
N ASN A 569 -4.07 -0.43 12.58
CA ASN A 569 -5.52 -0.46 12.46
C ASN A 569 -5.91 -0.70 10.97
N PHE A 570 -7.06 -0.21 10.51
CA PHE A 570 -7.47 -0.27 9.10
C PHE A 570 -6.64 0.60 8.11
N GLU A 571 -5.58 1.32 8.51
CA GLU A 571 -4.73 2.08 7.58
C GLU A 571 -4.25 1.28 6.36
N ASN A 572 -3.98 -0.03 6.48
CA ASN A 572 -3.63 -0.87 5.32
C ASN A 572 -4.82 -1.15 4.37
N LEU A 573 -6.05 -1.21 4.89
CA LEU A 573 -7.26 -1.23 4.06
C LEU A 573 -7.45 0.12 3.37
N LYS A 574 -7.26 1.24 4.10
CA LYS A 574 -7.32 2.59 3.51
C LYS A 574 -6.30 2.73 2.38
N ALA A 575 -5.06 2.29 2.57
CA ALA A 575 -4.02 2.28 1.54
C ALA A 575 -4.47 1.55 0.28
N TYR A 576 -4.99 0.31 0.41
CA TYR A 576 -5.52 -0.47 -0.71
C TYR A 576 -6.64 0.28 -1.45
N LEU A 577 -7.66 0.75 -0.73
CA LEU A 577 -8.81 1.47 -1.30
C LEU A 577 -8.38 2.76 -2.01
N ILE A 578 -7.52 3.57 -1.39
CA ILE A 578 -6.98 4.81 -1.98
C ILE A 578 -6.25 4.50 -3.28
N HIS A 579 -5.46 3.43 -3.35
CA HIS A 579 -4.72 3.09 -4.56
C HIS A 579 -5.58 2.47 -5.66
N LYS A 580 -6.60 1.66 -5.34
CA LYS A 580 -7.58 1.20 -6.35
C LYS A 580 -8.46 2.36 -6.85
N LEU A 581 -8.97 3.23 -5.97
CA LEU A 581 -9.82 4.37 -6.34
C LEU A 581 -9.08 5.49 -7.08
N THR A 582 -7.83 5.79 -6.71
CA THR A 582 -7.05 6.81 -7.44
C THR A 582 -6.53 6.28 -8.78
N TYR A 583 -6.45 4.96 -8.95
CA TYR A 583 -6.24 4.33 -10.26
C TYR A 583 -7.52 4.34 -11.11
N ASN A 584 -8.64 3.84 -10.57
CA ASN A 584 -9.95 3.89 -11.20
C ASN A 584 -11.02 4.49 -10.24
N ALA A 585 -11.40 5.74 -10.48
CA ALA A 585 -12.48 6.42 -9.78
C ALA A 585 -13.84 6.22 -10.46
N ASN A 586 -13.90 5.56 -11.63
CA ASN A 586 -15.15 5.18 -12.29
C ASN A 586 -15.59 3.79 -11.79
N VAL A 587 -15.98 3.74 -10.51
CA VAL A 587 -16.54 2.56 -9.84
C VAL A 587 -17.81 2.93 -9.05
N THR A 588 -18.72 1.98 -8.94
CA THR A 588 -19.94 2.11 -8.13
C THR A 588 -19.64 1.97 -6.63
N ARG A 589 -20.57 2.41 -5.76
CA ARG A 589 -20.42 2.22 -4.31
C ARG A 589 -20.52 0.73 -3.94
N GLU A 590 -21.30 -0.03 -4.71
CA GLU A 590 -21.41 -1.48 -4.62
C GLU A 590 -20.07 -2.17 -4.91
N GLU A 591 -19.35 -1.76 -5.96
CA GLU A 591 -18.00 -2.26 -6.24
C GLU A 591 -16.99 -1.84 -5.17
N PHE A 592 -17.10 -0.61 -4.63
CA PHE A 592 -16.25 -0.16 -3.53
C PHE A 592 -16.44 -0.99 -2.25
N PHE A 593 -17.68 -1.28 -1.84
CA PHE A 593 -17.91 -2.20 -0.72
C PHE A 593 -17.44 -3.63 -1.03
N ALA A 594 -17.59 -4.10 -2.27
CA ALA A 594 -17.02 -5.38 -2.68
C ALA A 594 -15.48 -5.40 -2.55
N MET A 595 -14.76 -4.30 -2.81
CA MET A 595 -13.32 -4.21 -2.56
C MET A 595 -12.96 -4.31 -1.07
N ILE A 596 -13.80 -3.76 -0.18
CA ILE A 596 -13.65 -3.90 1.28
C ILE A 596 -13.84 -5.36 1.71
N ASP A 597 -14.95 -5.98 1.27
CA ASP A 597 -15.28 -7.36 1.61
C ASP A 597 -14.23 -8.35 1.05
N GLU A 598 -13.73 -8.10 -0.16
CA GLU A 598 -12.66 -8.86 -0.82
C GLU A 598 -11.32 -8.73 -0.05
N TYR A 599 -10.91 -7.50 0.29
CA TYR A 599 -9.71 -7.26 1.09
C TYR A 599 -9.79 -7.99 2.44
N ILE A 600 -10.91 -7.87 3.15
CA ILE A 600 -11.08 -8.48 4.47
C ILE A 600 -11.06 -10.02 4.35
N THR A 601 -11.70 -10.59 3.33
CA THR A 601 -11.67 -12.03 3.02
C THR A 601 -10.25 -12.54 2.73
N ILE A 602 -9.45 -11.79 1.97
CA ILE A 602 -8.07 -12.17 1.64
C ILE A 602 -7.13 -12.01 2.84
N VAL A 603 -7.21 -10.90 3.57
CA VAL A 603 -6.25 -10.54 4.64
C VAL A 603 -6.56 -11.22 5.98
N TYR A 604 -7.84 -11.42 6.31
CA TYR A 604 -8.27 -12.05 7.56
C TYR A 604 -8.90 -13.44 7.37
N GLY A 605 -9.16 -13.90 6.14
CA GLY A 605 -9.63 -15.25 5.85
C GLY A 605 -11.15 -15.43 5.88
N GLU A 606 -11.67 -16.31 5.02
CA GLU A 606 -13.10 -16.46 4.71
C GLU A 606 -13.99 -16.74 5.94
N ASP A 607 -13.61 -17.67 6.83
CA ASP A 607 -14.39 -17.96 8.04
C ASP A 607 -14.33 -16.83 9.10
N SER A 608 -13.25 -16.02 9.13
CA SER A 608 -13.06 -14.93 10.09
C SER A 608 -13.56 -13.57 9.59
N ALA A 609 -13.64 -13.40 8.27
CA ALA A 609 -13.96 -12.14 7.60
C ALA A 609 -15.29 -11.51 8.02
N PRO A 610 -16.40 -12.25 8.22
CA PRO A 610 -17.67 -11.66 8.68
C PRO A 610 -17.52 -10.88 9.99
N TYR A 611 -16.76 -11.40 10.95
CA TYR A 611 -16.55 -10.77 12.25
C TYR A 611 -15.70 -9.49 12.17
N ILE A 612 -14.67 -9.49 11.31
CA ILE A 612 -13.84 -8.30 11.06
C ILE A 612 -14.62 -7.26 10.24
N ARG A 613 -15.50 -7.70 9.34
CA ARG A 613 -16.37 -6.84 8.54
C ARG A 613 -17.46 -6.18 9.39
N GLU A 614 -18.09 -6.93 10.29
CA GLU A 614 -19.03 -6.41 11.29
C GLU A 614 -18.32 -5.42 12.23
N TYR A 615 -17.09 -5.72 12.66
CA TYR A 615 -16.31 -4.76 13.44
C TYR A 615 -16.02 -3.44 12.69
N LEU A 616 -15.74 -3.50 11.38
CA LEU A 616 -15.57 -2.29 10.57
C LEU A 616 -16.86 -1.44 10.50
N ASP A 617 -18.03 -2.06 10.39
CA ASP A 617 -19.31 -1.32 10.47
C ASP A 617 -19.46 -0.66 11.86
N MET A 618 -19.15 -1.38 12.95
CA MET A 618 -19.21 -0.84 14.31
C MET A 618 -18.21 0.31 14.54
N HIS A 619 -17.03 0.24 13.93
CA HIS A 619 -16.04 1.32 13.97
C HIS A 619 -16.56 2.59 13.27
N GLN A 620 -17.09 2.47 12.05
CA GLN A 620 -17.68 3.63 11.34
C GLN A 620 -18.88 4.20 12.11
N GLN A 621 -19.78 3.34 12.61
CA GLN A 621 -20.93 3.73 13.45
C GLN A 621 -20.51 4.47 14.73
N SER A 622 -19.37 4.12 15.33
CA SER A 622 -18.85 4.85 16.50
C SER A 622 -18.46 6.29 16.18
N GLY A 623 -18.04 6.58 14.94
CA GLY A 623 -17.84 7.96 14.46
C GLY A 623 -19.16 8.67 14.18
N GLU A 624 -20.09 8.01 13.47
CA GLU A 624 -21.43 8.54 13.19
C GLU A 624 -22.19 8.94 14.47
N ALA A 625 -22.01 8.16 15.55
CA ALA A 625 -22.64 8.38 16.86
C ALA A 625 -22.24 9.70 17.56
N ILE A 626 -21.16 10.37 17.14
CA ILE A 626 -20.76 11.69 17.68
C ILE A 626 -21.76 12.80 17.32
N ASP A 627 -22.57 12.64 16.26
CA ASP A 627 -23.48 13.67 15.71
C ASP A 627 -22.78 15.04 15.55
N GLY A 628 -21.63 15.02 14.86
CA GLY A 628 -20.76 16.18 14.78
C GLY A 628 -19.64 16.08 13.73
N CYS A 629 -18.78 17.09 13.72
CA CYS A 629 -17.63 17.17 12.83
C CYS A 629 -16.32 17.09 13.62
N PHE A 630 -15.43 16.14 13.28
CA PHE A 630 -14.04 16.13 13.73
C PHE A 630 -13.06 16.33 12.58
N THR A 631 -11.84 16.75 12.93
CA THR A 631 -10.64 16.80 12.07
C THR A 631 -9.53 16.03 12.79
N ASN A 632 -9.13 14.90 12.21
CA ASN A 632 -8.21 13.90 12.79
C ASN A 632 -6.99 14.46 13.52
N ASN A 633 -6.26 15.36 12.90
CA ASN A 633 -4.98 15.88 13.40
C ASN A 633 -5.12 16.90 14.55
N TYR A 634 -6.34 17.15 15.02
CA TYR A 634 -6.66 18.18 16.01
C TYR A 634 -7.69 17.78 17.08
N HIS A 635 -8.26 16.57 17.02
CA HIS A 635 -9.31 16.08 17.91
C HIS A 635 -8.82 14.83 18.67
N TYR A 636 -9.29 14.63 19.89
CA TYR A 636 -8.91 13.48 20.72
C TYR A 636 -9.68 12.20 20.33
N PRO A 637 -9.23 11.00 20.73
CA PRO A 637 -9.92 9.74 20.44
C PRO A 637 -11.44 9.75 20.64
N PHE A 638 -11.93 10.28 21.77
CA PHE A 638 -13.37 10.39 22.08
C PHE A 638 -14.05 11.68 21.56
N ASP A 639 -13.32 12.55 20.85
CA ASP A 639 -13.91 13.59 19.98
C ASP A 639 -14.18 13.04 18.56
N MET A 640 -13.60 11.88 18.21
CA MET A 640 -13.69 11.25 16.88
C MET A 640 -14.56 9.98 16.84
N MET A 641 -14.75 9.33 17.99
CA MET A 641 -15.56 8.11 18.16
C MET A 641 -16.28 8.18 19.51
N ASP A 642 -17.59 7.88 19.53
CA ASP A 642 -18.39 8.07 20.74
C ASP A 642 -18.02 7.12 21.88
N LYS A 643 -17.87 7.70 23.08
CA LYS A 643 -17.46 6.99 24.29
C LYS A 643 -18.57 6.08 24.81
N ASP A 644 -19.83 6.52 24.77
CA ASP A 644 -20.96 5.73 25.28
C ASP A 644 -21.23 4.54 24.35
N TYR A 645 -21.12 4.70 23.02
CA TYR A 645 -21.15 3.62 22.04
C TYR A 645 -20.08 2.54 22.34
N PHE A 646 -18.84 2.94 22.66
CA PHE A 646 -17.81 1.99 23.10
C PHE A 646 -18.16 1.32 24.44
N ILE A 647 -18.74 2.06 25.40
CA ILE A 647 -19.18 1.48 26.69
C ILE A 647 -20.28 0.43 26.47
N GLU A 648 -21.24 0.67 25.58
CA GLU A 648 -22.33 -0.27 25.29
C GLU A 648 -21.87 -1.48 24.46
N ASN A 649 -20.92 -1.31 23.53
CA ASN A 649 -20.59 -2.33 22.51
C ASN A 649 -19.26 -3.08 22.70
N TYR A 650 -18.37 -2.66 23.61
CA TYR A 650 -17.02 -3.26 23.73
C TYR A 650 -17.02 -4.77 24.02
N ASP A 651 -18.01 -5.30 24.75
CA ASP A 651 -18.11 -6.75 24.97
C ASP A 651 -18.42 -7.52 23.67
N THR A 652 -19.35 -7.01 22.85
CA THR A 652 -19.62 -7.52 21.49
C THR A 652 -18.39 -7.42 20.60
N MET A 653 -17.71 -6.26 20.58
CA MET A 653 -16.49 -6.06 19.78
C MET A 653 -15.41 -7.09 20.14
N LYS A 654 -15.16 -7.35 21.44
CA LYS A 654 -14.24 -8.42 21.87
C LYS A 654 -14.67 -9.80 21.37
N GLU A 655 -15.96 -10.12 21.44
CA GLU A 655 -16.47 -11.41 20.96
C GLU A 655 -16.26 -11.59 19.44
N LEU A 656 -16.40 -10.52 18.64
CA LEU A 656 -16.03 -10.55 17.21
C LEU A 656 -14.55 -10.91 17.01
N PHE A 657 -13.63 -10.32 17.80
CA PHE A 657 -12.21 -10.65 17.71
C PHE A 657 -11.84 -12.04 18.23
N GLU A 658 -12.44 -12.54 19.33
CA GLU A 658 -12.20 -13.93 19.76
C GLU A 658 -12.74 -14.93 18.71
N ASN A 659 -13.89 -14.66 18.08
CA ASN A 659 -14.43 -15.49 17.00
C ASN A 659 -13.56 -15.42 15.72
N ALA A 660 -13.10 -14.23 15.33
CA ALA A 660 -12.20 -14.06 14.20
C ALA A 660 -10.89 -14.84 14.40
N LEU A 661 -10.27 -14.76 15.59
CA LEU A 661 -9.08 -15.53 15.95
C LEU A 661 -9.36 -17.04 15.93
N ARG A 662 -10.50 -17.46 16.48
CA ARG A 662 -10.90 -18.88 16.54
C ARG A 662 -10.93 -19.55 15.16
N PHE A 663 -11.28 -18.81 14.12
CA PHE A 663 -11.42 -19.29 12.75
C PHE A 663 -10.26 -18.92 11.81
N ALA A 664 -9.16 -18.37 12.33
CA ALA A 664 -7.98 -18.04 11.54
C ALA A 664 -7.49 -19.23 10.69
N LYS A 665 -7.04 -18.95 9.46
CA LYS A 665 -6.62 -19.94 8.45
C LYS A 665 -5.13 -20.27 8.46
N ASP A 666 -4.31 -19.41 9.08
CA ASP A 666 -2.86 -19.52 9.21
C ASP A 666 -2.35 -18.56 10.30
N THR A 667 -1.10 -18.75 10.76
CA THR A 667 -0.46 -17.91 11.79
C THR A 667 -0.37 -16.43 11.34
N LYS A 668 -0.27 -16.17 10.02
CA LYS A 668 -0.32 -14.80 9.47
C LYS A 668 -1.68 -14.15 9.71
N THR A 669 -2.76 -14.91 9.55
CA THR A 669 -4.12 -14.48 9.84
C THR A 669 -4.31 -14.19 11.34
N GLU A 670 -3.83 -15.07 12.24
CA GLU A 670 -3.81 -14.79 13.69
C GLU A 670 -3.10 -13.46 14.00
N HIS A 671 -1.92 -13.24 13.42
CA HIS A 671 -1.13 -12.00 13.58
C HIS A 671 -1.90 -10.76 13.12
N ASN A 672 -2.50 -10.80 11.93
CA ASN A 672 -3.29 -9.68 11.38
C ASN A 672 -4.46 -9.32 12.30
N ILE A 673 -5.18 -10.32 12.83
CA ILE A 673 -6.33 -10.13 13.71
C ILE A 673 -5.90 -9.61 15.10
N GLU A 674 -4.87 -10.20 15.72
CA GLU A 674 -4.37 -9.72 17.01
C GLU A 674 -3.79 -8.30 16.93
N LYS A 675 -3.11 -7.94 15.82
CA LYS A 675 -2.65 -6.56 15.60
C LYS A 675 -3.82 -5.59 15.45
N LEU A 676 -4.79 -5.91 14.58
CA LEU A 676 -5.97 -5.08 14.38
C LEU A 676 -6.72 -4.85 15.71
N ARG A 677 -6.81 -5.87 16.56
CA ARG A 677 -7.47 -5.79 17.88
C ARG A 677 -6.90 -4.71 18.82
N LEU A 678 -5.63 -4.33 18.69
CA LEU A 678 -4.96 -3.45 19.65
C LEU A 678 -5.67 -2.11 19.85
N HIS A 679 -6.17 -1.47 18.78
CA HIS A 679 -6.91 -0.21 18.92
C HIS A 679 -8.28 -0.42 19.60
N VAL A 680 -8.91 -1.57 19.39
CA VAL A 680 -10.22 -1.92 19.95
C VAL A 680 -10.13 -2.15 21.46
N ASP A 681 -9.13 -2.92 21.90
CA ASP A 681 -8.87 -3.12 23.33
C ASP A 681 -8.41 -1.79 23.98
N PHE A 682 -7.61 -0.96 23.31
CA PHE A 682 -7.20 0.36 23.82
C PHE A 682 -8.39 1.33 24.02
N MET A 683 -9.24 1.47 23.01
CA MET A 683 -10.43 2.33 23.05
C MET A 683 -11.44 1.80 24.06
N GLY A 684 -11.73 0.50 24.05
CA GLY A 684 -12.67 -0.14 24.97
C GLY A 684 -12.24 -0.11 26.44
N LEU A 685 -10.99 -0.46 26.75
CA LEU A 685 -10.44 -0.34 28.11
C LEU A 685 -10.43 1.12 28.57
N SER A 686 -10.11 2.07 27.69
CA SER A 686 -10.22 3.50 28.00
C SER A 686 -11.67 3.91 28.28
N ALA A 687 -12.63 3.47 27.48
CA ALA A 687 -14.03 3.84 27.64
C ALA A 687 -14.64 3.29 28.95
N THR A 688 -14.32 2.03 29.32
CA THR A 688 -14.94 1.36 30.48
C THR A 688 -14.14 1.43 31.78
N TYR A 689 -12.94 2.03 31.83
CA TYR A 689 -12.10 2.10 33.04
C TYR A 689 -12.86 2.55 34.30
N GLU A 690 -13.65 3.63 34.21
CA GLU A 690 -14.41 4.11 35.37
C GLU A 690 -15.53 3.16 35.78
N ARG A 691 -16.19 2.51 34.82
CA ARG A 691 -17.29 1.56 35.02
C ARG A 691 -16.79 0.26 35.66
N ASP A 692 -15.77 -0.35 35.06
CA ASP A 692 -15.40 -1.74 35.30
C ASP A 692 -14.25 -1.90 36.30
N TYR A 693 -13.31 -0.95 36.31
CA TYR A 693 -12.13 -0.99 37.19
C TYR A 693 -12.28 -0.10 38.43
N VAL A 694 -12.66 1.17 38.26
CA VAL A 694 -12.77 2.11 39.39
C VAL A 694 -14.00 1.77 40.24
N ASN A 695 -15.20 1.83 39.65
CA ASN A 695 -16.46 1.63 40.36
C ASN A 695 -16.97 0.17 40.34
N GLY A 696 -16.33 -0.71 39.57
CA GLY A 696 -16.77 -2.09 39.37
C GLY A 696 -16.65 -3.00 40.60
N SER A 697 -17.34 -4.14 40.51
CA SER A 697 -17.23 -5.24 41.50
C SER A 697 -15.83 -5.85 41.54
N GLU A 698 -15.55 -6.69 42.52
CA GLU A 698 -14.28 -7.45 42.60
C GLU A 698 -14.07 -8.35 41.37
N GLU A 699 -15.14 -8.95 40.87
CA GLU A 699 -15.17 -9.77 39.66
C GLU A 699 -14.96 -8.94 38.38
N SER A 700 -15.70 -7.83 38.23
CA SER A 700 -15.56 -6.88 37.11
C SER A 700 -14.14 -6.31 37.02
N ARG A 701 -13.59 -5.89 38.16
CA ARG A 701 -12.22 -5.35 38.24
C ARG A 701 -11.19 -6.40 37.84
N LYS A 702 -11.37 -7.66 38.25
CA LYS A 702 -10.48 -8.75 37.84
C LYS A 702 -10.58 -9.03 36.33
N MET A 703 -11.79 -9.07 35.77
CA MET A 703 -11.98 -9.24 34.32
C MET A 703 -11.32 -8.12 33.53
N TYR A 704 -11.40 -6.88 34.02
CA TYR A 704 -10.70 -5.74 33.46
C TYR A 704 -9.17 -5.87 33.59
N GLU A 705 -8.64 -6.28 34.75
CA GLU A 705 -7.21 -6.53 34.97
C GLU A 705 -6.66 -7.63 34.04
N ASP A 706 -7.38 -8.74 33.88
CA ASP A 706 -7.03 -9.84 32.98
C ASP A 706 -7.06 -9.39 31.50
N ALA A 707 -8.04 -8.58 31.10
CA ALA A 707 -8.14 -8.02 29.74
C ALA A 707 -7.04 -6.98 29.43
N TYR A 708 -6.79 -6.06 30.36
CA TYR A 708 -5.70 -5.09 30.26
C TYR A 708 -4.34 -5.79 30.21
N LYS A 709 -4.16 -6.88 30.97
CA LYS A 709 -2.96 -7.72 30.85
C LYS A 709 -2.82 -8.34 29.45
N LYS A 710 -3.89 -8.89 28.86
CA LYS A 710 -3.88 -9.42 27.48
C LYS A 710 -3.44 -8.34 26.48
N PHE A 711 -4.01 -7.13 26.57
CA PHE A 711 -3.60 -5.98 25.74
C PHE A 711 -2.10 -5.65 25.89
N VAL A 712 -1.60 -5.50 27.12
CA VAL A 712 -0.18 -5.22 27.37
C VAL A 712 0.72 -6.33 26.79
N ASP A 713 0.39 -7.60 27.03
CA ASP A 713 1.15 -8.74 26.49
C ASP A 713 1.17 -8.73 24.95
N THR A 714 0.05 -8.41 24.27
CA THR A 714 -0.01 -8.33 22.81
C THR A 714 0.79 -7.15 22.25
N THR A 715 0.80 -5.98 22.89
CA THR A 715 1.67 -4.87 22.44
C THR A 715 3.16 -5.24 22.55
N GLN A 716 3.56 -5.96 23.62
CA GLN A 716 4.93 -6.43 23.81
C GLN A 716 5.32 -7.58 22.86
N LYS A 717 4.34 -8.40 22.44
CA LYS A 717 4.49 -9.46 21.42
C LYS A 717 4.84 -8.90 20.04
N TYR A 718 4.26 -7.76 19.64
CA TYR A 718 4.39 -7.24 18.27
C TYR A 718 5.22 -5.97 18.08
N GLN A 719 5.49 -5.18 19.15
CA GLN A 719 6.44 -4.06 19.11
C GLN A 719 6.21 -3.05 17.97
N CYS A 720 4.96 -2.68 17.70
CA CYS A 720 4.58 -1.88 16.55
C CYS A 720 5.25 -0.47 16.57
N GLU A 721 5.49 0.11 15.40
CA GLU A 721 6.32 1.30 15.23
C GLU A 721 5.50 2.61 15.37
N ILE A 722 5.45 3.18 16.58
CA ILE A 722 4.90 4.53 16.80
C ILE A 722 5.80 5.58 16.13
N GLU A 723 5.22 6.47 15.34
CA GLU A 723 5.97 7.47 14.57
C GLU A 723 6.41 8.68 15.43
N ILE A 724 7.53 9.31 15.06
CA ILE A 724 8.15 10.44 15.77
C ILE A 724 7.31 11.72 15.61
N GLY A 725 6.26 11.83 16.42
CA GLY A 725 5.36 12.99 16.47
C GLY A 725 4.02 12.66 17.13
N GLN A 726 3.60 11.40 17.04
CA GLN A 726 2.43 10.86 17.73
C GLN A 726 2.61 10.93 19.25
N ALA A 727 1.50 11.06 19.98
CA ALA A 727 1.55 11.25 21.42
C ALA A 727 1.45 9.94 22.24
N ASP A 728 1.39 8.78 21.57
CA ASP A 728 1.25 7.46 22.19
C ASP A 728 2.56 6.94 22.82
N THR A 729 2.43 6.03 23.78
CA THR A 729 3.55 5.35 24.46
C THR A 729 3.17 3.91 24.80
N TRP A 730 4.04 2.95 24.47
CA TRP A 730 3.79 1.52 24.73
C TRP A 730 3.86 1.16 26.21
N PRO A 731 3.01 0.22 26.69
CA PRO A 731 2.99 -0.21 28.09
C PRO A 731 4.21 -1.07 28.46
N THR A 732 4.97 -0.63 29.47
CA THR A 732 6.10 -1.38 30.04
C THR A 732 5.73 -2.24 31.26
N GLY A 733 4.46 -2.25 31.67
CA GLY A 733 3.99 -2.86 32.91
C GLY A 733 2.46 -2.93 33.01
N TYR A 734 1.96 -3.65 34.02
CA TYR A 734 0.53 -3.96 34.19
C TYR A 734 -0.18 -3.06 35.21
N GLU A 735 0.41 -1.93 35.60
CA GLU A 735 -0.17 -1.06 36.62
C GLU A 735 -1.37 -0.30 36.05
N LEU A 736 -2.44 -0.17 36.84
CA LEU A 736 -3.66 0.59 36.52
C LEU A 736 -3.80 1.81 37.44
N ASP A 737 -2.67 2.46 37.69
CA ASP A 737 -2.49 3.63 38.56
C ASP A 737 -3.14 4.92 38.01
N CYS A 738 -3.51 4.91 36.72
CA CYS A 738 -4.38 5.90 36.10
C CYS A 738 -5.12 5.32 34.88
N HIS A 739 -6.07 6.10 34.35
CA HIS A 739 -6.89 5.78 33.17
C HIS A 739 -6.01 5.44 31.94
N PRO A 740 -6.30 4.38 31.14
CA PRO A 740 -5.43 3.95 30.04
C PRO A 740 -5.12 5.06 29.03
N MET A 741 -6.13 5.81 28.61
CA MET A 741 -5.94 7.01 27.77
C MET A 741 -4.94 8.02 28.36
N LEU A 742 -4.98 8.29 29.67
CA LEU A 742 -4.02 9.19 30.32
C LEU A 742 -2.62 8.57 30.52
N LYS A 743 -2.52 7.24 30.47
CA LYS A 743 -1.27 6.49 30.67
C LYS A 743 -0.49 6.31 29.38
N PHE A 744 -1.17 6.00 28.28
CA PHE A 744 -0.55 5.72 26.99
C PHE A 744 -0.55 6.94 26.07
N PHE A 745 -1.65 7.70 26.01
CA PHE A 745 -1.78 8.88 25.15
C PHE A 745 -1.42 10.16 25.92
N SER A 746 -0.23 10.69 25.66
CA SER A 746 0.36 11.80 26.41
C SER A 746 -0.23 13.17 26.07
N GLY A 747 -0.74 13.36 24.85
CA GLY A 747 -1.49 14.51 24.30
C GLY A 747 -0.83 15.89 24.36
N PHE A 748 -1.03 16.73 23.34
CA PHE A 748 -0.58 18.13 23.34
C PHE A 748 -1.02 18.89 24.61
N THR A 749 -0.07 19.58 25.25
CA THR A 749 -0.09 19.93 26.69
C THR A 749 -1.02 21.08 27.09
N THR A 750 -1.91 21.51 26.20
CA THR A 750 -2.71 22.74 26.31
C THR A 750 -4.14 22.56 26.84
N ILE A 751 -4.61 21.32 27.02
CA ILE A 751 -5.98 20.99 27.49
C ILE A 751 -5.93 20.18 28.79
N SER A 752 -6.92 20.41 29.66
CA SER A 752 -7.10 19.82 31.00
C SER A 752 -7.19 18.29 30.98
N LYS A 753 -6.70 17.63 32.06
CA LYS A 753 -6.83 16.18 32.25
C LYS A 753 -8.29 15.70 32.27
N GLU A 754 -9.19 16.54 32.76
CA GLU A 754 -10.64 16.32 32.84
C GLU A 754 -11.36 16.35 31.47
N ASN A 755 -10.64 16.65 30.39
CA ASN A 755 -11.12 16.61 28.99
C ASN A 755 -10.39 15.51 28.18
N ARG A 756 -9.65 14.62 28.84
CA ARG A 756 -8.79 13.58 28.23
C ARG A 756 -9.09 12.16 28.75
N ALA A 757 -10.11 12.04 29.60
CA ALA A 757 -10.62 10.84 30.24
C ALA A 757 -12.12 11.02 30.44
#